data_AF-A0A821G544-F1
#
_entry.id   AF-A0A821G544-F1
#
_cell.length_a   1.000
_cell.length_b   1.000
_cell.length_c   1.000
_cell.angle_alpha   90.00
_cell.angle_beta   90.00
_cell.angle_gamma   90.00
#
_symmetry.space_group_name_H-M   'P 1'
#
loop_
_entity.id
_entity.type
_entity.pdbx_description
1 polymer ?
#
loop_
_entity_poly.entity_id
_entity_poly.type
_entity_poly.pdbx_seq_one_letter_code
_entity_poly.pdbx_strand_id
1 'polypeptide(L)'
;MESVVFIFNSVLLDILKRMSADEYAKQQLIDTCEKYYCNSKYDLNMIEHFRATFKPEDAIKWYTTNCFLFRLLNQALRTEDVNLLFAFRYYIIVLCKALADEKQKLSSNTHLKLFRGQKLAVTEFESLQKCIGTYITTNGFLSTSLDADVALMFAGHGDPCPESYCIILFEIRVNTSVESIIFASIDSESDFIDEKEVLFSLNTEFKIESIDYDDQRQLWIVRMIASTDGSRYVNDFLESARTEEKNIFTPLAYYGHIIWYEFQQLEQGEKYFQTLIKTLPADHPELSIIYYELGSLYQKKKEWFAALQNLTYARDLLPNSENKHNELIAMVWLTMGEVYSATGDLDMSLDYFQKALSIWNSNHSYLRKARTLECISKVYELKNPKHYQEIILDNYNKALDIYQSSLYMDNKKDKNCLQNIGHFHDIVGEYDRGLDYYKQALAMQLYQSCEDTETFLGDLYQLIKNLKKRNVEFGPMKTQDSAFILLNEIMNFRIRTLGENEDHPHIAMIIGSMGDLCEDTQLFVKMVYYKLTVTKLELSSGSTEILDRLFQYIEKLYSIYEQTNDYDNALQCLKRKLLFEMQHYPSHHINIVRTLARMGFLYRKIANNSYMAFKCFSQALTLYKIVEREDDTQDMEDNLTEQVIYELMNMRNSIS
;
A
#
# COMPACT_ATOMS: atom_id res chain seq x y z
N MET A 1 -12.53 5.44 -13.28
CA MET A 1 -11.37 4.97 -12.50
C MET A 1 -11.40 3.47 -12.57
N GLU A 2 -10.53 2.90 -13.39
CA GLU A 2 -10.26 1.47 -13.32
C GLU A 2 -9.61 1.18 -11.96
N SER A 3 -10.04 0.12 -11.27
CA SER A 3 -9.44 -0.21 -9.97
C SER A 3 -7.96 -0.55 -10.16
N VAL A 4 -7.09 -0.04 -9.28
CA VAL A 4 -5.64 -0.33 -9.27
C VAL A 4 -5.35 -1.83 -9.36
N VAL A 5 -6.16 -2.65 -8.69
CA VAL A 5 -6.11 -4.12 -8.73
C VAL A 5 -6.28 -4.67 -10.16
N PHE A 6 -7.21 -4.11 -10.95
CA PHE A 6 -7.46 -4.53 -12.32
C PHE A 6 -6.25 -4.28 -13.24
N ILE A 7 -5.57 -3.14 -13.08
CA ILE A 7 -4.37 -2.80 -13.87
C ILE A 7 -3.27 -3.83 -13.58
N PHE A 8 -3.00 -4.11 -12.30
CA PHE A 8 -1.95 -5.05 -11.92
C PHE A 8 -2.25 -6.51 -12.33
N ASN A 9 -3.51 -6.94 -12.26
CA ASN A 9 -3.90 -8.27 -12.75
C ASN A 9 -3.75 -8.39 -14.26
N SER A 10 -4.08 -7.32 -15.00
CA SER A 10 -3.87 -7.27 -16.44
C SER A 10 -2.38 -7.37 -16.80
N VAL A 11 -1.53 -6.70 -16.02
CA VAL A 11 -0.06 -6.76 -16.16
C VAL A 11 0.47 -8.16 -15.85
N LEU A 12 0.01 -8.77 -14.76
CA LEU A 12 0.39 -10.12 -14.37
C LEU A 12 0.12 -11.13 -15.49
N LEU A 13 -1.08 -11.08 -16.07
CA LEU A 13 -1.49 -11.96 -17.16
C LEU A 13 -0.71 -11.69 -18.46
N ASP A 14 -0.40 -10.43 -18.78
CA ASP A 14 0.47 -10.07 -19.92
C ASP A 14 1.89 -10.64 -19.75
N ILE A 15 2.44 -10.62 -18.53
CA ILE A 15 3.76 -11.19 -18.24
C ILE A 15 3.74 -12.70 -18.38
N LEU A 16 2.73 -13.36 -17.80
CA LEU A 16 2.57 -14.82 -17.91
C LEU A 16 2.49 -15.25 -19.38
N LYS A 17 1.76 -14.53 -20.23
CA LYS A 17 1.67 -14.82 -21.67
C LYS A 17 3.01 -14.68 -22.41
N ARG A 18 3.96 -13.90 -21.89
CA ARG A 18 5.30 -13.68 -22.46
C ARG A 18 6.36 -14.66 -21.96
N MET A 19 6.07 -15.44 -20.92
CA MET A 19 6.98 -16.48 -20.43
C MET A 19 7.12 -17.63 -21.43
N SER A 20 8.18 -18.44 -21.30
CA SER A 20 8.31 -19.68 -22.07
C SER A 20 7.26 -20.70 -21.62
N ALA A 21 6.60 -21.31 -22.60
CA ALA A 21 5.77 -22.50 -22.41
C ALA A 21 6.60 -23.75 -22.74
N ASP A 22 7.61 -24.03 -21.92
CA ASP A 22 8.52 -25.16 -22.06
C ASP A 22 8.08 -26.38 -21.23
N GLU A 23 8.79 -27.50 -21.41
CA GLU A 23 8.53 -28.75 -20.67
C GLU A 23 8.68 -28.58 -19.14
N TYR A 24 9.52 -27.65 -18.70
CA TYR A 24 9.66 -27.34 -17.28
C TYR A 24 8.38 -26.69 -16.73
N ALA A 25 7.82 -25.71 -17.43
CA ALA A 25 6.54 -25.11 -17.09
C ALA A 25 5.40 -26.14 -17.10
N LYS A 26 5.40 -27.06 -18.07
CA LYS A 26 4.44 -28.18 -18.12
C LYS A 26 4.58 -29.11 -16.91
N GLN A 27 5.80 -29.47 -16.52
CA GLN A 27 6.02 -30.32 -15.36
C GLN A 27 5.61 -29.64 -14.07
N GLN A 28 5.88 -28.34 -13.90
CA GLN A 28 5.43 -27.57 -12.74
C GLN A 28 3.90 -27.52 -12.61
N LEU A 29 3.18 -27.35 -13.72
CA LEU A 29 1.72 -27.44 -13.75
C LEU A 29 1.25 -28.80 -13.20
N ILE A 30 1.83 -29.89 -13.71
CA ILE A 30 1.46 -31.26 -13.34
C ILE A 30 1.74 -31.50 -11.85
N ASP A 31 2.95 -31.20 -11.38
CA ASP A 31 3.35 -31.39 -9.97
C ASP A 31 2.45 -30.60 -9.00
N THR A 32 2.01 -29.41 -9.42
CA THR A 32 1.09 -28.57 -8.64
C THR A 32 -0.29 -29.21 -8.56
N CYS A 33 -0.80 -29.72 -9.69
CA CYS A 33 -2.08 -30.43 -9.72
C CYS A 33 -2.06 -31.71 -8.89
N GLU A 34 -0.99 -32.51 -8.95
CA GLU A 34 -0.85 -33.75 -8.16
C GLU A 34 -0.86 -33.46 -6.65
N LYS A 35 -0.17 -32.40 -6.22
CA LYS A 35 -0.16 -31.97 -4.82
C LYS A 35 -1.55 -31.51 -4.37
N TYR A 36 -2.23 -30.71 -5.19
CA TYR A 36 -3.56 -30.18 -4.87
C TYR A 36 -4.60 -31.31 -4.80
N TYR A 37 -4.59 -32.22 -5.77
CA TYR A 37 -5.55 -33.34 -5.89
C TYR A 37 -5.04 -34.65 -5.27
N CYS A 38 -4.10 -34.60 -4.33
CA CYS A 38 -3.47 -35.79 -3.74
C CYS A 38 -4.46 -36.78 -3.11
N ASN A 39 -5.63 -36.31 -2.69
CA ASN A 39 -6.69 -37.13 -2.10
C ASN A 39 -7.75 -37.63 -3.11
N SER A 40 -7.66 -37.26 -4.40
CA SER A 40 -8.62 -37.63 -5.43
C SER A 40 -8.02 -38.60 -6.44
N LYS A 41 -8.34 -39.90 -6.31
CA LYS A 41 -7.85 -40.94 -7.24
C LYS A 41 -8.32 -40.70 -8.68
N TYR A 42 -9.51 -40.14 -8.86
CA TYR A 42 -10.04 -39.79 -10.18
C TYR A 42 -9.17 -38.72 -10.84
N ASP A 43 -8.90 -37.63 -10.13
CA ASP A 43 -8.10 -36.53 -10.67
C ASP A 43 -6.65 -36.94 -10.91
N LEU A 44 -6.05 -37.74 -10.03
CA LEU A 44 -4.70 -38.28 -10.25
C LEU A 44 -4.60 -39.12 -11.53
N ASN A 45 -5.59 -39.97 -11.83
CA ASN A 45 -5.63 -40.72 -13.09
C ASN A 45 -5.77 -39.79 -14.31
N MET A 46 -6.57 -38.73 -14.19
CA MET A 46 -6.72 -37.74 -15.26
C MET A 46 -5.45 -36.91 -15.48
N ILE A 47 -4.72 -36.59 -14.41
CA ILE A 47 -3.43 -35.89 -14.48
C ILE A 47 -2.38 -36.77 -15.19
N GLU A 48 -2.32 -38.07 -14.88
CA GLU A 48 -1.45 -39.01 -15.60
C GLU A 48 -1.83 -39.17 -17.08
N HIS A 49 -3.14 -39.17 -17.38
CA HIS A 49 -3.61 -39.18 -18.76
C HIS A 49 -3.20 -37.90 -19.51
N PHE A 50 -3.35 -36.73 -18.87
CA PHE A 50 -2.88 -35.44 -19.40
C PHE A 50 -1.36 -35.46 -19.63
N ARG A 51 -0.58 -35.94 -18.67
CA ARG A 51 0.89 -36.09 -18.77
C ARG A 51 1.28 -36.89 -20.02
N ALA A 52 0.61 -38.01 -20.28
CA ALA A 52 0.94 -38.92 -21.37
C ALA A 52 0.43 -38.48 -22.76
N THR A 53 -0.70 -37.76 -22.83
CA THR A 53 -1.43 -37.55 -24.10
C THR A 53 -1.61 -36.10 -24.51
N PHE A 54 -1.42 -35.14 -23.61
CA PHE A 54 -1.69 -33.73 -23.91
C PHE A 54 -0.83 -33.19 -25.06
N LYS A 55 -1.52 -32.62 -26.06
CA LYS A 55 -0.94 -31.83 -27.14
C LYS A 55 -1.46 -30.39 -27.06
N PRO A 56 -0.66 -29.39 -27.46
CA PRO A 56 -1.11 -28.00 -27.49
C PRO A 56 -2.38 -27.75 -28.32
N GLU A 57 -2.59 -28.53 -29.38
CA GLU A 57 -3.79 -28.48 -30.24
C GLU A 57 -5.07 -28.86 -29.49
N ASP A 58 -4.98 -29.74 -28.49
CA ASP A 58 -6.13 -30.22 -27.70
C ASP A 58 -6.47 -29.28 -26.53
N ALA A 59 -5.84 -28.10 -26.44
CA ALA A 59 -5.94 -27.25 -25.26
C ALA A 59 -7.36 -26.79 -24.98
N ILE A 60 -8.12 -26.40 -26.00
CA ILE A 60 -9.52 -25.98 -25.88
C ILE A 60 -10.37 -27.14 -25.31
N LYS A 61 -10.23 -28.34 -25.87
CA LYS A 61 -10.95 -29.54 -25.43
C LYS A 61 -10.68 -29.88 -23.96
N TRP A 62 -9.44 -29.76 -23.50
CA TRP A 62 -9.10 -29.96 -22.09
C TRP A 62 -9.69 -28.89 -21.17
N TYR A 63 -9.94 -27.69 -21.68
CA TYR A 63 -10.53 -26.60 -20.92
C TYR A 63 -12.04 -26.78 -20.79
N THR A 64 -12.70 -27.25 -21.85
CA THR A 64 -14.15 -27.54 -21.82
C THR A 64 -14.50 -28.77 -21.00
N THR A 65 -13.56 -29.73 -20.91
CA THR A 65 -13.75 -30.92 -20.07
C THR A 65 -13.77 -30.55 -18.59
N ASN A 66 -14.82 -30.94 -17.87
CA ASN A 66 -14.92 -30.75 -16.41
C ASN A 66 -13.91 -31.65 -15.65
N CYS A 67 -12.64 -31.27 -15.69
CA CYS A 67 -11.51 -31.99 -15.13
C CYS A 67 -10.73 -31.12 -14.14
N PHE A 68 -9.67 -31.70 -13.56
CA PHE A 68 -8.78 -31.04 -12.61
C PHE A 68 -8.27 -29.67 -13.12
N LEU A 69 -8.00 -29.58 -14.43
CA LEU A 69 -7.39 -28.43 -15.09
C LEU A 69 -8.36 -27.24 -15.17
N PHE A 70 -9.57 -27.47 -15.68
CA PHE A 70 -10.64 -26.46 -15.71
C PHE A 70 -10.96 -25.93 -14.31
N ARG A 71 -11.15 -26.83 -13.35
CA ARG A 71 -11.55 -26.45 -11.98
C ARG A 71 -10.49 -25.62 -11.28
N LEU A 72 -9.23 -26.07 -11.31
CA LEU A 72 -8.16 -25.40 -10.57
C LEU A 72 -7.70 -24.11 -11.26
N LEU A 73 -7.66 -24.06 -12.59
CA LEU A 73 -7.35 -22.84 -13.33
C LEU A 73 -8.41 -21.75 -13.07
N ASN A 74 -9.70 -22.09 -13.19
CA ASN A 74 -10.76 -21.09 -12.96
C ASN A 74 -10.89 -20.69 -11.50
N GLN A 75 -10.50 -21.56 -10.56
CA GLN A 75 -10.31 -21.13 -9.17
C GLN A 75 -9.19 -20.11 -9.08
N ALA A 76 -8.00 -20.41 -9.62
CA ALA A 76 -6.84 -19.53 -9.56
C ALA A 76 -7.10 -18.14 -10.17
N LEU A 77 -7.81 -18.10 -11.31
CA LEU A 77 -8.23 -16.87 -11.97
C LEU A 77 -9.23 -16.06 -11.12
N ARG A 78 -10.16 -16.74 -10.43
CA ARG A 78 -11.18 -16.08 -9.58
C ARG A 78 -10.61 -15.58 -8.25
N THR A 79 -9.71 -16.35 -7.64
CA THR A 79 -9.07 -15.99 -6.38
C THR A 79 -7.79 -15.17 -6.58
N GLU A 80 -7.42 -14.90 -7.84
CA GLU A 80 -6.19 -14.19 -8.20
C GLU A 80 -4.96 -14.81 -7.52
N ASP A 81 -4.95 -16.15 -7.44
CA ASP A 81 -3.85 -16.88 -6.78
C ASP A 81 -2.63 -16.87 -7.67
N VAL A 82 -1.73 -15.94 -7.37
CA VAL A 82 -0.51 -15.69 -8.13
C VAL A 82 0.38 -16.94 -8.22
N ASN A 83 0.41 -17.80 -7.21
CA ASN A 83 1.23 -19.01 -7.27
C ASN A 83 0.64 -20.05 -8.22
N LEU A 84 -0.68 -20.23 -8.18
CA LEU A 84 -1.38 -21.12 -9.11
C LEU A 84 -1.32 -20.57 -10.54
N LEU A 85 -1.49 -19.26 -10.75
CA LEU A 85 -1.39 -18.65 -12.09
C LEU A 85 0.00 -18.85 -12.70
N PHE A 86 1.07 -18.73 -11.90
CA PHE A 86 2.43 -19.05 -12.35
C PHE A 86 2.59 -20.52 -12.73
N ALA A 87 2.08 -21.45 -11.91
CA ALA A 87 2.12 -22.88 -12.20
C ALA A 87 1.34 -23.22 -13.47
N PHE A 88 0.22 -22.53 -13.71
CA PHE A 88 -0.64 -22.73 -14.87
C PHE A 88 -0.19 -21.98 -16.13
N ARG A 89 0.90 -21.20 -16.08
CA ARG A 89 1.37 -20.38 -17.21
C ARG A 89 1.50 -21.15 -18.52
N TYR A 90 2.00 -22.39 -18.46
CA TYR A 90 2.16 -23.24 -19.64
C TYR A 90 0.82 -23.40 -20.35
N TYR A 91 -0.20 -23.83 -19.61
CA TYR A 91 -1.51 -24.10 -20.16
C TYR A 91 -2.26 -22.82 -20.53
N ILE A 92 -2.12 -21.75 -19.75
CA ILE A 92 -2.69 -20.42 -20.08
C ILE A 92 -2.16 -19.93 -21.43
N ILE A 93 -0.83 -19.97 -21.65
CA ILE A 93 -0.20 -19.56 -22.92
C ILE A 93 -0.73 -20.40 -24.08
N VAL A 94 -0.74 -21.73 -23.90
CA VAL A 94 -1.15 -22.69 -24.93
C VAL A 94 -2.63 -22.52 -25.28
N LEU A 95 -3.51 -22.37 -24.29
CA LEU A 95 -4.94 -22.14 -24.49
C LEU A 95 -5.21 -20.80 -25.19
N CYS A 96 -4.49 -19.72 -24.81
CA CYS A 96 -4.62 -18.43 -25.48
C CYS A 96 -4.21 -18.50 -26.96
N LYS A 97 -3.15 -19.25 -27.28
CA LYS A 97 -2.72 -19.49 -28.67
C LYS A 97 -3.76 -20.29 -29.45
N ALA A 98 -4.26 -21.40 -28.88
CA ALA A 98 -5.29 -22.21 -29.51
C ALA A 98 -6.56 -21.39 -29.82
N LEU A 99 -7.00 -20.52 -28.91
CA LEU A 99 -8.13 -19.62 -29.15
C LEU A 99 -7.84 -18.59 -30.26
N ALA A 100 -6.62 -18.06 -30.32
CA ALA A 100 -6.22 -17.13 -31.38
C ALA A 100 -6.15 -17.82 -32.75
N ASP A 101 -5.68 -19.06 -32.82
CA ASP A 101 -5.62 -19.85 -34.04
C ASP A 101 -7.04 -20.24 -34.53
N GLU A 102 -7.93 -20.66 -33.62
CA GLU A 102 -9.34 -20.92 -33.96
C GLU A 102 -10.06 -19.65 -34.43
N LYS A 103 -9.75 -18.49 -33.84
CA LYS A 103 -10.32 -17.22 -34.28
C LYS A 103 -10.04 -16.93 -35.76
N GLN A 104 -8.87 -17.30 -36.28
CA GLN A 104 -8.52 -17.05 -37.68
C GLN A 104 -9.44 -17.79 -38.67
N LYS A 105 -10.17 -18.82 -38.21
CA LYS A 105 -11.14 -19.56 -39.03
C LYS A 105 -12.49 -18.86 -39.14
N LEU A 106 -12.78 -17.85 -38.31
CA LEU A 106 -14.04 -17.09 -38.34
C LEU A 106 -14.05 -16.06 -39.47
N SER A 107 -15.21 -15.87 -40.11
CA SER A 107 -15.39 -14.86 -41.16
C SER A 107 -15.31 -13.43 -40.60
N SER A 108 -14.42 -12.61 -41.18
CA SER A 108 -14.00 -11.29 -40.66
C SER A 108 -14.96 -10.12 -40.94
N ASN A 109 -16.27 -10.34 -41.15
CA ASN A 109 -17.24 -9.27 -41.47
C ASN A 109 -18.63 -9.43 -40.80
N THR A 110 -18.71 -10.09 -39.65
CA THR A 110 -19.98 -10.37 -38.96
C THR A 110 -20.04 -9.74 -37.58
N HIS A 111 -21.18 -9.18 -37.22
CA HIS A 111 -21.48 -8.86 -35.82
C HIS A 111 -22.13 -10.08 -35.19
N LEU A 112 -21.55 -10.58 -34.09
CA LEU A 112 -22.11 -11.66 -33.30
C LEU A 112 -22.83 -11.08 -32.09
N LYS A 113 -23.99 -11.67 -31.76
CA LYS A 113 -24.69 -11.44 -30.50
C LYS A 113 -24.57 -12.72 -29.68
N LEU A 114 -23.98 -12.59 -28.49
CA LEU A 114 -23.67 -13.67 -27.57
C LEU A 114 -24.37 -13.42 -26.24
N PHE A 115 -24.62 -14.49 -25.50
CA PHE A 115 -25.38 -14.46 -24.27
C PHE A 115 -24.63 -15.16 -23.14
N ARG A 116 -24.71 -14.60 -21.93
CA ARG A 116 -24.22 -15.24 -20.72
C ARG A 116 -25.20 -15.00 -19.58
N GLY A 117 -25.66 -16.06 -18.94
CA GLY A 117 -26.54 -15.96 -17.77
C GLY A 117 -25.84 -16.35 -16.49
N GLN A 118 -26.08 -15.60 -15.41
CA GLN A 118 -25.49 -15.84 -14.10
C GLN A 118 -26.33 -15.21 -12.97
N LYS A 119 -26.27 -15.81 -11.77
CA LYS A 119 -26.70 -15.17 -10.52
C LYS A 119 -25.57 -14.30 -9.97
N LEU A 120 -25.85 -13.03 -9.70
CA LEU A 120 -24.87 -12.07 -9.18
C LEU A 120 -25.33 -11.53 -7.82
N ALA A 121 -24.42 -11.35 -6.86
CA ALA A 121 -24.78 -10.75 -5.58
C ALA A 121 -25.29 -9.31 -5.77
N VAL A 122 -26.27 -8.87 -4.98
CA VAL A 122 -26.84 -7.51 -5.10
C VAL A 122 -25.76 -6.43 -4.97
N THR A 123 -24.79 -6.61 -4.08
CA THR A 123 -23.67 -5.67 -3.88
C THR A 123 -22.74 -5.58 -5.10
N GLU A 124 -22.46 -6.71 -5.75
CA GLU A 124 -21.70 -6.77 -7.00
C GLU A 124 -22.49 -6.14 -8.16
N PHE A 125 -23.80 -6.38 -8.20
CA PHE A 125 -24.69 -5.79 -9.19
C PHE A 125 -24.79 -4.26 -9.06
N GLU A 126 -24.90 -3.72 -7.85
CA GLU A 126 -24.87 -2.27 -7.61
C GLU A 126 -23.55 -1.64 -8.08
N SER A 127 -22.44 -2.38 -7.95
CA SER A 127 -21.14 -1.95 -8.46
C SER A 127 -21.13 -1.96 -10.00
N LEU A 128 -21.72 -2.98 -10.62
CA LEU A 128 -21.90 -3.07 -12.06
C LEU A 128 -22.76 -1.93 -12.62
N GLN A 129 -23.81 -1.52 -11.91
CA GLN A 129 -24.66 -0.38 -12.30
C GLN A 129 -23.90 0.96 -12.34
N LYS A 130 -22.89 1.13 -11.48
CA LYS A 130 -22.02 2.31 -11.49
C LYS A 130 -21.07 2.34 -12.70
N CYS A 131 -20.91 1.22 -13.39
CA CYS A 131 -20.03 1.06 -14.56
C CYS A 131 -20.75 1.28 -15.91
N ILE A 132 -21.99 1.77 -15.92
CA ILE A 132 -22.68 2.11 -17.19
C ILE A 132 -21.89 3.19 -17.93
N GLY A 133 -21.58 2.94 -19.19
CA GLY A 133 -20.76 3.81 -20.04
C GLY A 133 -19.25 3.63 -19.86
N THR A 134 -18.81 2.80 -18.90
CA THR A 134 -17.39 2.47 -18.68
C THR A 134 -17.06 1.06 -19.21
N TYR A 135 -15.78 0.71 -19.15
CA TYR A 135 -15.28 -0.61 -19.50
C TYR A 135 -15.18 -1.51 -18.26
N ILE A 136 -15.43 -2.79 -18.45
CA ILE A 136 -15.20 -3.87 -17.49
C ILE A 136 -14.42 -4.98 -18.17
N THR A 137 -13.84 -5.87 -17.38
CA THR A 137 -13.13 -7.06 -17.85
C THR A 137 -13.53 -8.27 -17.03
N THR A 138 -13.17 -9.45 -17.54
CA THR A 138 -13.36 -10.69 -16.81
C THR A 138 -12.03 -11.18 -16.24
N ASN A 139 -12.04 -11.58 -14.96
CA ASN A 139 -10.87 -12.14 -14.29
C ASN A 139 -10.45 -13.52 -14.85
N GLY A 140 -11.22 -14.10 -15.76
CA GLY A 140 -10.95 -15.39 -16.40
C GLY A 140 -11.47 -15.46 -17.83
N PHE A 141 -11.40 -16.63 -18.43
CA PHE A 141 -12.00 -16.88 -19.75
C PHE A 141 -13.52 -16.78 -19.61
N LEU A 142 -14.17 -16.03 -20.49
CA LEU A 142 -15.61 -15.84 -20.45
C LEU A 142 -16.27 -16.82 -21.42
N SER A 143 -16.95 -17.82 -20.88
CA SER A 143 -17.83 -18.70 -21.65
C SER A 143 -19.15 -17.99 -21.94
N THR A 144 -19.62 -18.09 -23.18
CA THR A 144 -20.85 -17.46 -23.67
C THR A 144 -21.54 -18.39 -24.68
N SER A 145 -22.82 -18.18 -24.95
CA SER A 145 -23.59 -18.97 -25.91
C SER A 145 -24.16 -18.09 -27.03
N LEU A 146 -24.32 -18.66 -28.23
CA LEU A 146 -25.13 -18.05 -29.29
C LEU A 146 -26.64 -18.13 -29.01
N ASP A 147 -27.06 -18.96 -28.05
CA ASP A 147 -28.44 -19.18 -27.67
C ASP A 147 -28.76 -18.52 -26.32
N ALA A 148 -29.74 -17.61 -26.33
CA ALA A 148 -30.18 -16.92 -25.13
C ALA A 148 -30.86 -17.85 -24.12
N ASP A 149 -31.57 -18.89 -24.59
CA ASP A 149 -32.30 -19.80 -23.72
C ASP A 149 -31.33 -20.69 -22.93
N VAL A 150 -30.23 -21.13 -23.57
CA VAL A 150 -29.14 -21.85 -22.90
C VAL A 150 -28.48 -20.98 -21.83
N ALA A 151 -28.18 -19.72 -22.16
CA ALA A 151 -27.64 -18.77 -21.18
C ALA A 151 -28.58 -18.58 -19.98
N LEU A 152 -29.89 -18.50 -20.21
CA LEU A 152 -30.89 -18.38 -19.13
C LEU A 152 -30.94 -19.63 -18.23
N MET A 153 -30.77 -20.83 -18.80
CA MET A 153 -30.65 -22.06 -17.98
C MET A 153 -29.47 -21.96 -17.01
N PHE A 154 -28.30 -21.47 -17.46
CA PHE A 154 -27.15 -21.26 -16.58
C PHE A 154 -27.34 -20.16 -15.54
N ALA A 155 -28.23 -19.19 -15.79
CA ALA A 155 -28.61 -18.18 -14.80
C ALA A 155 -29.51 -18.77 -13.69
N GLY A 156 -29.97 -20.02 -13.82
CA GLY A 156 -30.99 -20.61 -12.97
C GLY A 156 -32.34 -19.90 -13.12
N HIS A 157 -32.68 -19.46 -14.35
CA HIS A 157 -33.96 -18.87 -14.67
C HIS A 157 -35.08 -19.89 -14.40
N GLY A 158 -36.06 -19.51 -13.57
CA GLY A 158 -37.13 -20.41 -13.11
C GLY A 158 -36.88 -21.07 -11.75
N ASP A 159 -35.64 -21.01 -11.21
CA ASP A 159 -35.33 -21.47 -9.86
C ASP A 159 -35.53 -20.36 -8.80
N PRO A 160 -35.79 -20.71 -7.53
CA PRO A 160 -35.79 -19.73 -6.44
C PRO A 160 -34.44 -18.98 -6.39
N CYS A 161 -34.50 -17.64 -6.41
CA CYS A 161 -33.35 -16.77 -6.21
C CYS A 161 -33.40 -16.18 -4.80
N PRO A 162 -32.35 -16.32 -3.96
CA PRO A 162 -32.29 -15.64 -2.67
C PRO A 162 -32.34 -14.12 -2.86
N GLU A 163 -32.92 -13.39 -1.90
CA GLU A 163 -33.02 -11.92 -1.96
C GLU A 163 -31.66 -11.21 -2.07
N SER A 164 -30.57 -11.88 -1.67
CA SER A 164 -29.21 -11.36 -1.79
C SER A 164 -28.61 -11.49 -3.21
N TYR A 165 -29.34 -12.05 -4.17
CA TYR A 165 -28.88 -12.28 -5.54
C TYR A 165 -29.88 -11.79 -6.59
N CYS A 166 -29.36 -11.33 -7.72
CA CYS A 166 -30.10 -10.99 -8.92
C CYS A 166 -29.80 -11.99 -10.04
N ILE A 167 -30.82 -12.34 -10.83
CA ILE A 167 -30.64 -13.10 -12.09
C ILE A 167 -30.28 -12.10 -13.19
N ILE A 168 -29.16 -12.34 -13.87
CA ILE A 168 -28.64 -11.45 -14.90
C ILE A 168 -28.46 -12.22 -16.21
N LEU A 169 -28.89 -11.60 -17.30
CA LEU A 169 -28.57 -11.98 -18.67
C LEU A 169 -27.68 -10.91 -19.29
N PHE A 170 -26.44 -11.27 -19.62
CA PHE A 170 -25.53 -10.44 -20.38
C PHE A 170 -25.79 -10.64 -21.88
N GLU A 171 -26.09 -9.56 -22.59
CA GLU A 171 -26.15 -9.51 -24.05
C GLU A 171 -24.89 -8.84 -24.58
N ILE A 172 -24.04 -9.62 -25.23
CA ILE A 172 -22.70 -9.21 -25.65
C ILE A 172 -22.69 -9.08 -27.17
N ARG A 173 -22.38 -7.89 -27.68
CA ARG A 173 -22.16 -7.65 -29.11
C ARG A 173 -20.67 -7.66 -29.41
N VAL A 174 -20.27 -8.40 -30.44
CA VAL A 174 -18.87 -8.52 -30.85
C VAL A 174 -18.71 -8.28 -32.35
N ASN A 175 -17.72 -7.48 -32.71
CA ASN A 175 -17.31 -7.29 -34.09
C ASN A 175 -16.18 -8.28 -34.44
N THR A 176 -16.45 -9.25 -35.33
CA THR A 176 -15.45 -10.27 -35.70
C THR A 176 -14.26 -9.71 -36.48
N SER A 177 -14.36 -8.49 -37.03
CA SER A 177 -13.27 -7.83 -37.77
C SER A 177 -12.15 -7.31 -36.87
N VAL A 178 -12.38 -7.16 -35.57
CA VAL A 178 -11.39 -6.59 -34.63
C VAL A 178 -10.40 -7.68 -34.22
N GLU A 179 -9.19 -7.65 -34.76
CA GLU A 179 -8.16 -8.69 -34.53
C GLU A 179 -7.74 -8.83 -33.06
N SER A 180 -7.75 -7.75 -32.29
CA SER A 180 -7.32 -7.72 -30.89
C SER A 180 -8.27 -8.46 -29.92
N ILE A 181 -9.55 -8.63 -30.26
CA ILE A 181 -10.53 -9.31 -29.39
C ILE A 181 -10.48 -10.82 -29.61
N ILE A 182 -9.73 -11.57 -28.80
CA ILE A 182 -9.55 -13.02 -29.03
C ILE A 182 -10.72 -13.82 -28.44
N PHE A 183 -11.46 -14.51 -29.31
CA PHE A 183 -12.50 -15.48 -28.94
C PHE A 183 -12.64 -16.54 -30.03
N ALA A 184 -13.15 -17.71 -29.66
CA ALA A 184 -13.40 -18.81 -30.59
C ALA A 184 -14.75 -19.47 -30.33
N SER A 185 -15.42 -19.89 -31.40
CA SER A 185 -16.52 -20.84 -31.31
C SER A 185 -15.91 -22.21 -31.01
N ILE A 186 -16.27 -22.79 -29.87
CA ILE A 186 -15.72 -24.06 -29.39
C ILE A 186 -16.76 -25.19 -29.42
N ASP A 187 -17.88 -24.96 -30.12
CA ASP A 187 -18.98 -25.91 -30.34
C ASP A 187 -18.52 -27.32 -30.76
N SER A 188 -17.49 -27.43 -31.61
CA SER A 188 -16.97 -28.72 -32.06
C SER A 188 -16.15 -29.48 -31.00
N GLU A 189 -15.70 -28.79 -29.95
CA GLU A 189 -14.81 -29.30 -28.90
C GLU A 189 -15.43 -29.19 -27.49
N SER A 190 -16.63 -28.63 -27.36
CA SER A 190 -17.34 -28.48 -26.09
C SER A 190 -17.96 -29.81 -25.68
N ASP A 191 -17.89 -30.12 -24.38
CA ASP A 191 -18.61 -31.25 -23.80
C ASP A 191 -20.14 -31.05 -23.89
N PHE A 192 -20.60 -29.80 -24.09
CA PHE A 192 -22.00 -29.43 -24.24
C PHE A 192 -22.33 -29.10 -25.70
N ILE A 193 -22.63 -30.15 -26.48
CA ILE A 193 -22.86 -30.12 -27.94
C ILE A 193 -23.99 -29.16 -28.37
N ASP A 194 -24.93 -28.84 -27.47
CA ASP A 194 -26.07 -27.96 -27.77
C ASP A 194 -25.86 -26.49 -27.34
N GLU A 195 -24.75 -26.18 -26.65
CA GLU A 195 -24.52 -24.84 -26.09
C GLU A 195 -24.10 -23.81 -27.14
N LYS A 196 -23.57 -24.24 -28.29
CA LYS A 196 -22.96 -23.34 -29.30
C LYS A 196 -22.01 -22.35 -28.64
N GLU A 197 -21.14 -22.92 -27.82
CA GLU A 197 -20.31 -22.17 -26.89
C GLU A 197 -19.27 -21.33 -27.64
N VAL A 198 -19.14 -20.08 -27.22
CA VAL A 198 -18.12 -19.13 -27.67
C VAL A 198 -17.32 -18.70 -26.44
N LEU A 199 -16.02 -18.99 -26.48
CA LEU A 199 -15.10 -18.73 -25.38
C LEU A 199 -14.22 -17.52 -25.69
N PHE A 200 -14.24 -16.52 -24.81
CA PHE A 200 -13.34 -15.37 -24.87
C PHE A 200 -12.04 -15.64 -24.12
N SER A 201 -10.95 -15.10 -24.66
CA SER A 201 -9.64 -15.11 -24.02
C SER A 201 -9.60 -14.19 -22.79
N LEU A 202 -8.56 -14.39 -21.98
CA LEU A 202 -8.28 -13.58 -20.79
C LEU A 202 -8.09 -12.11 -21.13
N ASN A 203 -8.59 -11.24 -20.24
CA ASN A 203 -8.56 -9.78 -20.34
C ASN A 203 -9.34 -9.22 -21.54
N THR A 204 -10.36 -9.94 -22.01
CA THR A 204 -11.31 -9.33 -22.95
C THR A 204 -12.09 -8.24 -22.23
N GLU A 205 -12.22 -7.08 -22.87
CA GLU A 205 -12.91 -5.93 -22.31
C GLU A 205 -14.30 -5.77 -22.90
N PHE A 206 -15.21 -5.31 -22.06
CA PHE A 206 -16.59 -5.09 -22.42
C PHE A 206 -17.02 -3.71 -21.95
N LYS A 207 -17.57 -2.90 -22.86
CA LYS A 207 -18.21 -1.64 -22.51
C LYS A 207 -19.67 -1.88 -22.17
N ILE A 208 -20.10 -1.49 -20.98
CA ILE A 208 -21.51 -1.57 -20.59
C ILE A 208 -22.27 -0.41 -21.24
N GLU A 209 -23.26 -0.71 -22.08
CA GLU A 209 -24.09 0.28 -22.76
C GLU A 209 -25.34 0.61 -21.97
N SER A 210 -26.05 -0.41 -21.49
CA SER A 210 -27.27 -0.25 -20.70
C SER A 210 -27.47 -1.42 -19.77
N ILE A 211 -28.21 -1.18 -18.70
CA ILE A 211 -28.73 -2.20 -17.79
C ILE A 211 -30.22 -1.94 -17.65
N ASP A 212 -31.03 -2.89 -18.08
CA ASP A 212 -32.48 -2.78 -18.13
C ASP A 212 -33.11 -3.94 -17.38
N TYR A 213 -34.24 -3.71 -16.72
CA TYR A 213 -35.01 -4.78 -16.09
C TYR A 213 -36.07 -5.28 -17.06
N ASP A 214 -36.15 -6.60 -17.25
CA ASP A 214 -37.20 -7.24 -18.03
C ASP A 214 -38.30 -7.75 -17.08
N ASP A 215 -39.40 -6.99 -17.00
CA ASP A 215 -40.55 -7.32 -16.17
C ASP A 215 -41.21 -8.66 -16.55
N GLN A 216 -41.15 -9.06 -17.83
CA GLN A 216 -41.78 -10.30 -18.27
C GLN A 216 -40.97 -11.52 -17.84
N ARG A 217 -39.65 -11.41 -17.93
CA ARG A 217 -38.72 -12.49 -17.58
C ARG A 217 -38.21 -12.41 -16.14
N GLN A 218 -38.53 -11.34 -15.41
CA GLN A 218 -38.11 -11.09 -14.02
C GLN A 218 -36.59 -11.16 -13.84
N LEU A 219 -35.84 -10.54 -14.75
CA LEU A 219 -34.38 -10.56 -14.76
C LEU A 219 -33.79 -9.24 -15.23
N TRP A 220 -32.51 -9.02 -14.92
CA TRP A 220 -31.75 -7.88 -15.42
C TRP A 220 -31.03 -8.23 -16.72
N ILE A 221 -31.15 -7.38 -17.72
CA ILE A 221 -30.44 -7.48 -19.00
C ILE A 221 -29.31 -6.45 -19.00
N VAL A 222 -28.08 -6.92 -19.07
CA VAL A 222 -26.89 -6.07 -19.19
C VAL A 222 -26.43 -6.12 -20.64
N ARG A 223 -26.55 -5.01 -21.37
CA ARG A 223 -26.07 -4.90 -22.75
C ARG A 223 -24.67 -4.36 -22.79
N MET A 224 -23.78 -5.06 -23.48
CA MET A 224 -22.39 -4.68 -23.59
C MET A 224 -21.80 -4.98 -24.96
N ILE A 225 -20.71 -4.28 -25.30
CA ILE A 225 -19.94 -4.49 -26.52
C ILE A 225 -18.53 -4.91 -26.15
N ALA A 226 -18.02 -5.97 -26.77
CA ALA A 226 -16.59 -6.29 -26.68
C ALA A 226 -15.77 -5.23 -27.41
N SER A 227 -14.80 -4.64 -26.73
CA SER A 227 -13.97 -3.54 -27.23
C SER A 227 -12.53 -3.70 -26.76
N THR A 228 -11.62 -2.94 -27.38
CA THR A 228 -10.23 -2.76 -26.91
C THR A 228 -9.90 -1.28 -26.68
N ASP A 229 -10.93 -0.43 -26.57
CA ASP A 229 -10.76 1.01 -26.40
C ASP A 229 -10.46 1.40 -24.94
N GLY A 230 -10.88 0.58 -23.97
CA GLY A 230 -10.59 0.77 -22.54
C GLY A 230 -9.11 0.52 -22.21
N SER A 231 -8.57 -0.54 -22.82
CA SER A 231 -7.17 -0.96 -22.71
C SER A 231 -6.20 0.00 -23.34
N ARG A 232 -6.61 1.13 -23.94
CA ARG A 232 -5.62 2.15 -24.31
C ARG A 232 -4.86 2.65 -23.08
N TYR A 233 -5.52 2.84 -21.94
CA TYR A 233 -4.84 3.26 -20.71
C TYR A 233 -3.97 2.16 -20.11
N VAL A 234 -4.48 0.91 -20.06
CA VAL A 234 -3.72 -0.25 -19.60
C VAL A 234 -2.56 -0.56 -20.54
N ASN A 235 -2.73 -0.41 -21.85
CA ASN A 235 -1.68 -0.60 -22.85
C ASN A 235 -0.68 0.54 -22.83
N ASP A 236 -1.11 1.79 -22.64
CA ASP A 236 -0.22 2.93 -22.43
C ASP A 236 0.57 2.75 -21.11
N PHE A 237 -0.07 2.23 -20.05
CA PHE A 237 0.59 1.86 -18.79
C PHE A 237 1.52 0.65 -18.96
N LEU A 238 1.09 -0.38 -19.69
CA LEU A 238 1.93 -1.53 -20.02
C LEU A 238 3.09 -1.08 -20.88
N GLU A 239 2.88 -0.17 -21.84
CA GLU A 239 3.93 0.43 -22.65
C GLU A 239 4.85 1.32 -21.83
N SER A 240 4.34 2.06 -20.84
CA SER A 240 5.13 2.91 -19.96
C SER A 240 5.96 2.09 -18.96
N ALA A 241 5.34 1.09 -18.32
CA ALA A 241 5.99 0.08 -17.49
C ALA A 241 7.01 -0.71 -18.32
N ARG A 242 6.66 -1.03 -19.58
CA ARG A 242 7.63 -1.54 -20.55
C ARG A 242 8.74 -0.51 -20.74
N THR A 243 8.53 0.81 -20.91
CA THR A 243 9.61 1.79 -21.21
C THR A 243 10.58 2.13 -20.08
N GLU A 244 10.16 2.18 -18.81
CA GLU A 244 11.09 2.52 -17.71
C GLU A 244 11.96 1.34 -17.26
N GLU A 245 11.53 0.11 -17.55
CA GLU A 245 12.17 -1.14 -17.09
C GLU A 245 12.62 -2.06 -18.24
N LYS A 246 12.45 -1.61 -19.50
CA LYS A 246 12.43 -2.41 -20.75
C LYS A 246 13.62 -3.32 -21.02
N ASN A 247 14.77 -3.11 -20.40
CA ASN A 247 15.99 -3.85 -20.74
C ASN A 247 16.62 -4.58 -19.55
N ILE A 248 16.03 -4.49 -18.37
CA ILE A 248 16.67 -5.00 -17.14
C ILE A 248 15.99 -6.26 -16.63
N PHE A 249 14.65 -6.29 -16.61
CA PHE A 249 13.91 -7.44 -16.10
C PHE A 249 13.40 -8.35 -17.22
N THR A 250 13.69 -9.64 -17.10
CA THR A 250 13.03 -10.68 -17.89
C THR A 250 11.59 -10.88 -17.37
N PRO A 251 10.67 -11.45 -18.18
CA PRO A 251 9.33 -11.78 -17.70
C PRO A 251 9.35 -12.62 -16.41
N LEU A 252 10.35 -13.50 -16.25
CA LEU A 252 10.51 -14.35 -15.08
C LEU A 252 10.86 -13.56 -13.81
N ALA A 253 11.82 -12.64 -13.89
CA ALA A 253 12.18 -11.79 -12.75
C ALA A 253 11.09 -10.75 -12.43
N TYR A 254 10.50 -10.18 -13.47
CA TYR A 254 9.46 -9.16 -13.33
C TYR A 254 8.18 -9.70 -12.67
N TYR A 255 7.89 -10.98 -12.85
CA TYR A 255 6.82 -11.65 -12.12
C TYR A 255 6.99 -11.57 -10.60
N GLY A 256 8.21 -11.87 -10.12
CA GLY A 256 8.53 -11.76 -8.71
C GLY A 256 8.48 -10.30 -8.25
N HIS A 257 8.95 -9.37 -9.08
CA HIS A 257 8.91 -7.93 -8.81
C HIS A 257 7.49 -7.46 -8.48
N ILE A 258 6.51 -7.78 -9.33
CA ILE A 258 5.11 -7.40 -9.11
C ILE A 258 4.55 -7.98 -7.81
N ILE A 259 4.89 -9.23 -7.47
CA ILE A 259 4.44 -9.87 -6.23
C ILE A 259 4.89 -9.07 -5.00
N TRP A 260 6.18 -8.77 -4.89
CA TRP A 260 6.72 -8.15 -3.68
C TRP A 260 6.56 -6.63 -3.66
N TYR A 261 6.61 -5.98 -4.82
CA TYR A 261 6.59 -4.52 -4.95
C TYR A 261 5.15 -3.99 -5.05
N GLU A 262 4.39 -4.45 -6.05
CA GLU A 262 3.04 -3.92 -6.33
C GLU A 262 1.98 -4.54 -5.43
N PHE A 263 2.00 -5.87 -5.26
CA PHE A 263 1.06 -6.56 -4.37
C PHE A 263 1.52 -6.56 -2.89
N GLN A 264 2.71 -6.05 -2.61
CA GLN A 264 3.31 -5.97 -1.26
C GLN A 264 3.41 -7.32 -0.53
N GLN A 265 3.48 -8.44 -1.26
CA GLN A 265 3.57 -9.78 -0.71
C GLN A 265 5.04 -10.20 -0.57
N LEU A 266 5.74 -9.63 0.41
CA LEU A 266 7.19 -9.82 0.59
C LEU A 266 7.59 -11.29 0.76
N GLU A 267 6.87 -12.06 1.58
CA GLU A 267 7.19 -13.47 1.85
C GLU A 267 6.98 -14.34 0.61
N GLN A 268 5.95 -14.03 -0.19
CA GLN A 268 5.67 -14.77 -1.42
C GLN A 268 6.72 -14.48 -2.49
N GLY A 269 7.09 -13.20 -2.68
CA GLY A 269 8.17 -12.81 -3.57
C GLY A 269 9.50 -13.44 -3.18
N GLU A 270 9.84 -13.46 -1.89
CA GLU A 270 11.05 -14.11 -1.37
C GLU A 270 11.07 -15.61 -1.71
N LYS A 271 9.98 -16.32 -1.40
CA LYS A 271 9.84 -17.75 -1.69
C LYS A 271 9.94 -18.03 -3.18
N TYR A 272 9.33 -17.19 -4.02
CA TYR A 272 9.38 -17.31 -5.47
C TYR A 272 10.83 -17.22 -5.96
N PHE A 273 11.57 -16.16 -5.61
CA PHE A 273 12.95 -15.99 -6.04
C PHE A 273 13.89 -17.08 -5.48
N GLN A 274 13.71 -17.50 -4.23
CA GLN A 274 14.49 -18.62 -3.66
C GLN A 274 14.23 -19.93 -4.40
N THR A 275 12.99 -20.16 -4.86
CA THR A 275 12.64 -21.33 -5.67
C THR A 275 13.33 -21.25 -7.02
N LEU A 276 13.30 -20.09 -7.68
CA LEU A 276 14.01 -19.88 -8.94
C LEU A 276 15.50 -20.18 -8.81
N ILE A 277 16.19 -19.63 -7.80
CA ILE A 277 17.61 -19.88 -7.55
C ILE A 277 17.93 -21.37 -7.38
N LYS A 278 17.05 -22.14 -6.72
CA LYS A 278 17.25 -23.60 -6.53
C LYS A 278 17.03 -24.40 -7.81
N THR A 279 16.24 -23.88 -8.74
CA THR A 279 15.80 -24.62 -9.95
C THR A 279 16.58 -24.25 -11.19
N LEU A 280 17.07 -23.02 -11.28
CA LEU A 280 17.83 -22.54 -12.43
C LEU A 280 19.29 -23.03 -12.35
N PRO A 281 19.93 -23.31 -13.51
CA PRO A 281 21.36 -23.60 -13.57
C PRO A 281 22.21 -22.46 -12.97
N ALA A 282 23.36 -22.79 -12.39
CA ALA A 282 24.22 -21.81 -11.71
C ALA A 282 24.81 -20.73 -12.64
N ASP A 283 24.85 -20.99 -13.95
CA ASP A 283 25.30 -20.08 -15.00
C ASP A 283 24.13 -19.35 -15.70
N HIS A 284 22.90 -19.48 -15.18
CA HIS A 284 21.73 -18.87 -15.80
C HIS A 284 21.84 -17.34 -15.78
N PRO A 285 21.68 -16.66 -16.95
CA PRO A 285 21.96 -15.23 -17.09
C PRO A 285 21.09 -14.34 -16.18
N GLU A 286 19.90 -14.81 -15.82
CA GLU A 286 18.94 -14.06 -15.00
C GLU A 286 19.23 -14.12 -13.50
N LEU A 287 20.16 -14.96 -13.04
CA LEU A 287 20.46 -15.05 -11.61
C LEU A 287 20.92 -13.71 -11.04
N SER A 288 21.67 -12.91 -11.81
CA SER A 288 22.08 -11.57 -11.40
C SER A 288 20.89 -10.65 -11.07
N ILE A 289 19.84 -10.70 -11.90
CA ILE A 289 18.60 -9.94 -11.72
C ILE A 289 17.83 -10.47 -10.51
N ILE A 290 17.71 -11.79 -10.36
CA ILE A 290 16.98 -12.43 -9.25
C ILE A 290 17.65 -12.10 -7.90
N TYR A 291 18.97 -12.14 -7.84
CA TYR A 291 19.72 -11.74 -6.64
C TYR A 291 19.59 -10.24 -6.35
N TYR A 292 19.52 -9.39 -7.38
CA TYR A 292 19.23 -7.96 -7.19
C TYR A 292 17.83 -7.73 -6.60
N GLU A 293 16.82 -8.41 -7.13
CA GLU A 293 15.44 -8.32 -6.62
C GLU A 293 15.33 -8.82 -5.18
N LEU A 294 15.97 -9.94 -4.84
CA LEU A 294 16.06 -10.42 -3.45
C LEU A 294 16.78 -9.41 -2.56
N GLY A 295 17.88 -8.82 -3.03
CA GLY A 295 18.61 -7.78 -2.31
C GLY A 295 17.73 -6.57 -1.98
N SER A 296 16.94 -6.12 -2.95
CA SER A 296 15.98 -5.02 -2.80
C SER A 296 14.82 -5.39 -1.87
N LEU A 297 14.32 -6.63 -1.96
CA LEU A 297 13.30 -7.17 -1.07
C LEU A 297 13.79 -7.22 0.39
N TYR A 298 14.99 -7.74 0.65
CA TYR A 298 15.57 -7.74 2.00
C TYR A 298 15.86 -6.33 2.52
N GLN A 299 16.25 -5.39 1.65
CA GLN A 299 16.38 -3.97 2.02
C GLN A 299 15.02 -3.42 2.49
N LYS A 300 13.92 -3.74 1.79
CA LYS A 300 12.57 -3.35 2.22
C LYS A 300 12.17 -3.97 3.56
N LYS A 301 12.56 -5.23 3.82
CA LYS A 301 12.41 -5.92 5.12
C LYS A 301 13.35 -5.38 6.21
N LYS A 302 14.28 -4.46 5.87
CA LYS A 302 15.35 -3.94 6.75
C LYS A 302 16.34 -5.02 7.23
N GLU A 303 16.44 -6.12 6.48
CA GLU A 303 17.41 -7.20 6.72
C GLU A 303 18.74 -6.87 6.00
N TRP A 304 19.47 -5.88 6.53
CA TRP A 304 20.62 -5.25 5.85
C TRP A 304 21.72 -6.23 5.43
N PHE A 305 22.03 -7.23 6.28
CA PHE A 305 23.05 -8.22 5.97
C PHE A 305 22.65 -9.12 4.79
N ALA A 306 21.42 -9.65 4.81
CA ALA A 306 20.90 -10.46 3.71
C ALA A 306 20.78 -9.64 2.42
N ALA A 307 20.40 -8.35 2.52
CA ALA A 307 20.37 -7.44 1.39
C ALA A 307 21.77 -7.30 0.75
N LEU A 308 22.79 -6.94 1.53
CA LEU A 308 24.17 -6.80 1.02
C LEU A 308 24.71 -8.11 0.45
N GLN A 309 24.41 -9.25 1.08
CA GLN A 309 24.84 -10.55 0.59
C GLN A 309 24.27 -10.85 -0.80
N ASN A 310 22.96 -10.69 -0.99
CA ASN A 310 22.31 -10.94 -2.28
C ASN A 310 22.75 -9.92 -3.34
N LEU A 311 22.89 -8.64 -2.98
CA LEU A 311 23.43 -7.62 -3.89
C LEU A 311 24.87 -7.93 -4.32
N THR A 312 25.67 -8.51 -3.42
CA THR A 312 27.04 -8.95 -3.73
C THR A 312 27.03 -10.12 -4.71
N TYR A 313 26.17 -11.11 -4.52
CA TYR A 313 25.99 -12.19 -5.49
C TYR A 313 25.52 -11.66 -6.86
N ALA A 314 24.56 -10.73 -6.87
CA ALA A 314 24.10 -10.08 -8.10
C ALA A 314 25.28 -9.42 -8.84
N ARG A 315 26.10 -8.65 -8.12
CA ARG A 315 27.28 -7.98 -8.66
C ARG A 315 28.31 -8.96 -9.23
N ASP A 316 28.63 -10.02 -8.49
CA ASP A 316 29.71 -10.95 -8.87
C ASP A 316 29.34 -11.80 -10.09
N LEU A 317 28.04 -11.97 -10.36
CA LEU A 317 27.52 -12.62 -11.57
C LEU A 317 27.49 -11.70 -12.79
N LEU A 318 27.64 -10.38 -12.62
CA LEU A 318 27.65 -9.44 -13.73
C LEU A 318 29.04 -9.43 -14.40
N PRO A 319 29.13 -9.57 -15.72
CA PRO A 319 30.42 -9.64 -16.40
C PRO A 319 31.22 -8.36 -16.19
N ASN A 320 32.51 -8.50 -15.87
CA ASN A 320 33.51 -7.42 -15.71
C ASN A 320 33.81 -6.63 -17.00
N SER A 321 32.98 -6.71 -18.04
CA SER A 321 33.24 -5.98 -19.28
C SER A 321 33.04 -4.48 -19.07
N GLU A 322 34.02 -3.70 -19.50
CA GLU A 322 33.99 -2.24 -19.70
C GLU A 322 32.92 -1.77 -20.71
N ASN A 323 31.81 -2.51 -20.89
CA ASN A 323 30.66 -2.06 -21.62
C ASN A 323 29.89 -1.05 -20.76
N LYS A 324 30.00 0.20 -21.18
CA LYS A 324 29.47 1.45 -20.61
C LYS A 324 27.96 1.52 -20.37
N HIS A 325 27.22 0.41 -20.32
CA HIS A 325 25.75 0.40 -20.33
C HIS A 325 25.11 -0.66 -19.44
N ASN A 326 25.77 -1.12 -18.36
CA ASN A 326 25.13 -2.07 -17.45
C ASN A 326 24.27 -1.35 -16.39
N GLU A 327 23.06 -0.97 -16.78
CA GLU A 327 22.08 -0.31 -15.89
C GLU A 327 21.83 -1.13 -14.61
N LEU A 328 21.88 -2.47 -14.70
CA LEU A 328 21.75 -3.36 -13.56
C LEU A 328 22.90 -3.20 -12.55
N ILE A 329 24.15 -3.01 -13.00
CA ILE A 329 25.27 -2.74 -12.08
C ILE A 329 25.03 -1.42 -11.33
N ALA A 330 24.57 -0.38 -12.03
CA ALA A 330 24.29 0.90 -11.41
C ALA A 330 23.10 0.80 -10.43
N MET A 331 22.11 -0.04 -10.70
CA MET A 331 21.03 -0.37 -9.77
C MET A 331 21.53 -1.10 -8.53
N VAL A 332 22.38 -2.12 -8.70
CA VAL A 332 22.99 -2.84 -7.58
C VAL A 332 23.78 -1.88 -6.70
N TRP A 333 24.60 -0.99 -7.28
CA TRP A 333 25.35 0.02 -6.54
C TRP A 333 24.44 1.03 -5.85
N LEU A 334 23.38 1.51 -6.51
CA LEU A 334 22.40 2.38 -5.90
C LEU A 334 21.78 1.71 -4.65
N THR A 335 21.30 0.47 -4.78
CA THR A 335 20.71 -0.26 -3.64
C THR A 335 21.75 -0.55 -2.54
N MET A 336 22.99 -0.90 -2.89
CA MET A 336 24.07 -1.04 -1.91
C MET A 336 24.32 0.27 -1.16
N GLY A 337 24.37 1.41 -1.86
CA GLY A 337 24.53 2.72 -1.26
C GLY A 337 23.38 3.07 -0.30
N GLU A 338 22.13 2.72 -0.64
CA GLU A 338 20.96 2.87 0.23
C GLU A 338 21.09 2.01 1.49
N VAL A 339 21.53 0.76 1.37
CA VAL A 339 21.76 -0.12 2.53
C VAL A 339 22.87 0.42 3.43
N TYR A 340 24.00 0.86 2.87
CA TYR A 340 25.09 1.46 3.66
C TYR A 340 24.65 2.73 4.38
N SER A 341 23.87 3.59 3.71
CA SER A 341 23.26 4.78 4.32
C SER A 341 22.40 4.41 5.53
N ALA A 342 21.53 3.40 5.38
CA ALA A 342 20.66 2.93 6.46
C ALA A 342 21.44 2.31 7.64
N THR A 343 22.59 1.69 7.38
CA THR A 343 23.48 1.15 8.43
C THR A 343 24.43 2.18 9.04
N GLY A 344 24.45 3.41 8.52
CA GLY A 344 25.26 4.52 9.05
C GLY A 344 26.67 4.65 8.46
N ASP A 345 27.07 3.80 7.51
CA ASP A 345 28.35 3.93 6.80
C ASP A 345 28.20 4.93 5.65
N LEU A 346 28.26 6.21 6.00
CA LEU A 346 28.01 7.32 5.09
C LEU A 346 29.10 7.45 4.00
N ASP A 347 30.34 7.03 4.28
CA ASP A 347 31.43 7.11 3.31
C ASP A 347 31.30 6.03 2.23
N MET A 348 31.02 4.78 2.61
CA MET A 348 30.74 3.71 1.65
C MET A 348 29.47 4.00 0.85
N SER A 349 28.45 4.55 1.50
CA SER A 349 27.21 4.97 0.83
C SER A 349 27.47 5.97 -0.30
N LEU A 350 28.25 7.02 -0.03
CA LEU A 350 28.63 8.01 -1.05
C LEU A 350 29.45 7.40 -2.18
N ASP A 351 30.41 6.51 -1.89
CA ASP A 351 31.22 5.84 -2.91
C ASP A 351 30.33 5.05 -3.89
N TYR A 352 29.40 4.24 -3.39
CA TYR A 352 28.47 3.48 -4.23
C TYR A 352 27.50 4.36 -5.00
N PHE A 353 26.97 5.42 -4.40
CA PHE A 353 26.11 6.38 -5.11
C PHE A 353 26.87 7.11 -6.22
N GLN A 354 28.12 7.51 -5.99
CA GLN A 354 28.95 8.15 -7.02
C GLN A 354 29.25 7.19 -8.17
N LYS A 355 29.54 5.91 -7.87
CA LYS A 355 29.70 4.87 -8.89
C LYS A 355 28.43 4.70 -9.72
N ALA A 356 27.25 4.61 -9.09
CA ALA A 356 25.98 4.54 -9.81
C ALA A 356 25.73 5.79 -10.66
N LEU A 357 25.94 6.99 -10.10
CA LEU A 357 25.75 8.27 -10.79
C LEU A 357 26.66 8.41 -12.02
N SER A 358 27.88 7.86 -11.98
CA SER A 358 28.80 7.88 -13.12
C SER A 358 28.23 7.16 -14.35
N ILE A 359 27.52 6.05 -14.14
CA ILE A 359 26.83 5.28 -15.18
C ILE A 359 25.56 6.03 -15.64
N TRP A 360 24.79 6.60 -14.70
CA TRP A 360 23.60 7.37 -15.04
C TRP A 360 23.89 8.65 -15.81
N ASN A 361 25.10 9.21 -15.69
CA ASN A 361 25.52 10.35 -16.50
C ASN A 361 25.86 9.98 -17.94
N SER A 362 26.26 8.73 -18.21
CA SER A 362 26.53 8.23 -19.55
C SER A 362 25.32 7.59 -20.23
N ASN A 363 24.23 7.35 -19.49
CA ASN A 363 23.01 6.70 -19.97
C ASN A 363 21.82 7.67 -20.00
N HIS A 364 20.77 7.33 -20.74
CA HIS A 364 19.52 8.11 -20.82
C HIS A 364 18.52 7.81 -19.68
N SER A 365 18.98 7.22 -18.57
CA SER A 365 18.14 6.81 -17.44
C SER A 365 17.94 7.97 -16.44
N TYR A 366 17.18 8.98 -16.87
CA TYR A 366 16.99 10.26 -16.16
C TYR A 366 16.37 10.09 -14.76
N LEU A 367 15.34 9.26 -14.60
CA LEU A 367 14.69 9.07 -13.29
C LEU A 367 15.61 8.41 -12.25
N ARG A 368 16.43 7.42 -12.67
CA ARG A 368 17.41 6.78 -11.77
C ARG A 368 18.55 7.74 -11.40
N LYS A 369 18.93 8.63 -12.32
CA LYS A 369 19.86 9.73 -12.04
C LYS A 369 19.31 10.64 -10.96
N ALA A 370 18.07 11.11 -11.10
CA ALA A 370 17.41 11.97 -10.12
C ALA A 370 17.39 11.32 -8.73
N ARG A 371 16.94 10.06 -8.62
CA ARG A 371 16.95 9.32 -7.35
C ARG A 371 18.35 9.22 -6.74
N THR A 372 19.37 8.98 -7.55
CA THR A 372 20.76 8.90 -7.06
C THR A 372 21.24 10.24 -6.51
N LEU A 373 20.88 11.36 -7.14
CA LEU A 373 21.18 12.70 -6.65
C LEU A 373 20.49 12.98 -5.31
N GLU A 374 19.22 12.60 -5.16
CA GLU A 374 18.49 12.72 -3.88
C GLU A 374 19.16 11.91 -2.76
N CYS A 375 19.57 10.67 -3.06
CA CYS A 375 20.26 9.83 -2.09
C CYS A 375 21.60 10.46 -1.65
N ILE A 376 22.38 11.01 -2.59
CA ILE A 376 23.63 11.73 -2.27
C ILE A 376 23.34 12.94 -1.38
N SER A 377 22.32 13.72 -1.70
CA SER A 377 21.87 14.85 -0.87
C SER A 377 21.55 14.42 0.57
N LYS A 378 20.76 13.35 0.74
CA LYS A 378 20.43 12.80 2.06
C LYS A 378 21.68 12.37 2.85
N VAL A 379 22.69 11.80 2.20
CA VAL A 379 23.94 11.48 2.91
C VAL A 379 24.67 12.75 3.36
N TYR A 380 24.72 13.78 2.52
CA TYR A 380 25.33 15.06 2.91
C TYR A 380 24.56 15.78 4.04
N GLU A 381 23.22 15.67 4.06
CA GLU A 381 22.39 16.13 5.17
C GLU A 381 22.79 15.45 6.48
N LEU A 382 22.97 14.13 6.47
CA LEU A 382 23.36 13.35 7.65
C LEU A 382 24.79 13.67 8.11
N LYS A 383 25.70 14.01 7.20
CA LYS A 383 27.07 14.39 7.54
C LYS A 383 27.15 15.79 8.16
N ASN A 384 26.69 16.80 7.42
CA ASN A 384 26.70 18.19 7.87
C ASN A 384 25.83 19.07 6.95
N PRO A 385 24.56 19.31 7.30
CA PRO A 385 23.61 19.95 6.39
C PRO A 385 23.96 21.42 6.10
N LYS A 386 24.61 22.11 7.04
CA LYS A 386 25.02 23.51 6.86
C LYS A 386 26.28 23.64 6.00
N HIS A 387 27.24 22.74 6.17
CA HIS A 387 28.48 22.77 5.40
C HIS A 387 28.27 22.41 3.92
N TYR A 388 27.36 21.46 3.65
CA TYR A 388 27.07 20.97 2.30
C TYR A 388 25.81 21.58 1.66
N GLN A 389 25.30 22.68 2.22
CA GLN A 389 24.01 23.27 1.82
C GLN A 389 23.91 23.53 0.31
N GLU A 390 24.95 24.08 -0.31
CA GLU A 390 24.96 24.38 -1.74
C GLU A 390 24.84 23.10 -2.59
N ILE A 391 25.59 22.05 -2.24
CA ILE A 391 25.59 20.77 -2.97
C ILE A 391 24.24 20.06 -2.81
N ILE A 392 23.66 20.09 -1.60
CA ILE A 392 22.37 19.45 -1.30
C ILE A 392 21.26 20.08 -2.14
N LEU A 393 21.16 21.41 -2.14
CA LEU A 393 20.15 22.16 -2.90
C LEU A 393 20.36 22.02 -4.41
N ASP A 394 21.59 22.07 -4.90
CA ASP A 394 21.89 21.88 -6.33
C ASP A 394 21.47 20.48 -6.81
N ASN A 395 21.79 19.43 -6.04
CA ASN A 395 21.38 18.06 -6.37
C ASN A 395 19.86 17.87 -6.31
N TYR A 396 19.18 18.42 -5.31
CA TYR A 396 17.72 18.32 -5.24
C TYR A 396 17.03 19.08 -6.36
N ASN A 397 17.48 20.29 -6.69
CA ASN A 397 16.89 21.04 -7.81
C ASN A 397 17.12 20.31 -9.14
N LYS A 398 18.30 19.73 -9.37
CA LYS A 398 18.54 18.88 -10.55
C LYS A 398 17.63 17.66 -10.59
N ALA A 399 17.38 17.01 -9.45
CA ALA A 399 16.46 15.89 -9.38
C ALA A 399 15.02 16.33 -9.69
N LEU A 400 14.57 17.44 -9.10
CA LEU A 400 13.27 18.03 -9.34
C LEU A 400 13.07 18.43 -10.81
N ASP A 401 14.05 19.11 -11.42
CA ASP A 401 14.01 19.49 -12.83
C ASP A 401 13.86 18.25 -13.74
N ILE A 402 14.57 17.16 -13.41
CA ILE A 402 14.46 15.89 -14.15
C ILE A 402 13.07 15.28 -14.00
N TYR A 403 12.55 15.24 -12.78
CA TYR A 403 11.23 14.70 -12.49
C TYR A 403 10.13 15.48 -13.23
N GLN A 404 10.17 16.82 -13.16
CA GLN A 404 9.23 17.72 -13.85
C GLN A 404 9.35 17.70 -15.38
N SER A 405 10.54 17.43 -15.92
CA SER A 405 10.78 17.38 -17.38
C SER A 405 10.47 16.01 -17.99
N SER A 406 10.18 14.99 -17.18
CA SER A 406 9.83 13.65 -17.66
C SER A 406 8.49 13.67 -18.39
N LEU A 407 8.45 13.10 -19.61
CA LEU A 407 7.22 12.94 -20.41
C LEU A 407 6.17 12.06 -19.69
N TYR A 408 6.63 11.22 -18.75
CA TYR A 408 5.80 10.42 -17.87
C TYR A 408 5.67 11.19 -16.57
N MET A 409 4.48 11.77 -16.35
CA MET A 409 4.10 12.47 -15.11
C MET A 409 3.99 11.46 -13.96
N ASP A 410 5.12 10.89 -13.52
CA ASP A 410 5.19 10.16 -12.26
C ASP A 410 5.21 11.16 -11.09
N ASN A 411 4.05 11.80 -10.90
CA ASN A 411 3.80 12.86 -9.92
C ASN A 411 4.17 12.45 -8.50
N LYS A 412 4.34 11.15 -8.23
CA LYS A 412 4.78 10.61 -6.94
C LYS A 412 6.25 10.93 -6.67
N LYS A 413 7.12 10.85 -7.67
CA LYS A 413 8.55 11.16 -7.53
C LYS A 413 8.78 12.66 -7.35
N ASP A 414 8.09 13.49 -8.14
CA ASP A 414 8.05 14.95 -7.99
C ASP A 414 7.65 15.36 -6.57
N LYS A 415 6.54 14.80 -6.07
CA LYS A 415 6.04 15.04 -4.71
C LYS A 415 7.10 14.73 -3.66
N ASN A 416 7.71 13.55 -3.71
CA ASN A 416 8.71 13.13 -2.72
C ASN A 416 9.95 14.02 -2.76
N CYS A 417 10.35 14.47 -3.96
CA CYS A 417 11.46 15.40 -4.13
C CYS A 417 11.16 16.76 -3.49
N LEU A 418 9.98 17.33 -3.77
CA LEU A 418 9.52 18.57 -3.14
C LEU A 418 9.47 18.47 -1.61
N GLN A 419 9.02 17.32 -1.07
CA GLN A 419 9.04 17.08 0.37
C GLN A 419 10.46 17.06 0.94
N ASN A 420 11.40 16.36 0.29
CA ASN A 420 12.79 16.32 0.71
C ASN A 420 13.43 17.73 0.72
N ILE A 421 13.13 18.55 -0.29
CA ILE A 421 13.57 19.95 -0.35
C ILE A 421 12.96 20.76 0.80
N GLY A 422 11.66 20.59 1.05
CA GLY A 422 10.97 21.23 2.16
C GLY A 422 11.62 20.91 3.51
N HIS A 423 11.85 19.63 3.76
CA HIS A 423 12.53 19.12 4.96
C HIS A 423 13.95 19.67 5.10
N PHE A 424 14.71 19.75 4.00
CA PHE A 424 16.05 20.31 4.05
C PHE A 424 16.04 21.79 4.46
N HIS A 425 15.13 22.60 3.91
CA HIS A 425 14.96 23.99 4.32
C HIS A 425 14.60 24.11 5.82
N ASP A 426 13.85 23.17 6.37
CA ASP A 426 13.56 23.13 7.81
C ASP A 426 14.81 22.88 8.64
N ILE A 427 15.68 21.95 8.22
CA ILE A 427 16.94 21.64 8.90
C ILE A 427 17.85 22.88 8.96
N VAL A 428 17.93 23.65 7.87
CA VAL A 428 18.78 24.86 7.82
C VAL A 428 18.10 26.09 8.43
N GLY A 429 16.83 25.98 8.85
CA GLY A 429 16.07 27.06 9.52
C GLY A 429 15.39 28.05 8.56
N GLU A 430 15.24 27.69 7.29
CA GLU A 430 14.56 28.46 6.24
C GLU A 430 13.07 28.05 6.12
N TYR A 431 12.33 28.09 7.23
CA TYR A 431 10.98 27.52 7.31
C TYR A 431 9.96 28.11 6.32
N ASP A 432 10.09 29.37 5.93
CA ASP A 432 9.24 30.01 4.92
C ASP A 432 9.34 29.29 3.57
N ARG A 433 10.57 28.92 3.16
CA ARG A 433 10.80 28.14 1.94
C ARG A 433 10.36 26.70 2.13
N GLY A 434 10.67 26.09 3.29
CA GLY A 434 10.24 24.74 3.61
C GLY A 434 8.73 24.56 3.42
N LEU A 435 7.95 25.48 3.99
CA LEU A 435 6.49 25.52 3.88
C LEU A 435 5.99 25.69 2.45
N ASP A 436 6.64 26.52 1.63
CA ASP A 436 6.26 26.69 0.22
C ASP A 436 6.49 25.41 -0.61
N TYR A 437 7.54 24.64 -0.31
CA TYR A 437 7.77 23.35 -0.95
C TYR A 437 6.77 22.27 -0.47
N TYR A 438 6.42 22.23 0.82
CA TYR A 438 5.36 21.33 1.29
C TYR A 438 3.98 21.66 0.69
N LYS A 439 3.66 22.95 0.48
CA LYS A 439 2.44 23.37 -0.23
C LYS A 439 2.42 22.85 -1.67
N GLN A 440 3.54 22.95 -2.38
CA GLN A 440 3.66 22.40 -3.74
C GLN A 440 3.46 20.88 -3.75
N ALA A 441 4.10 20.16 -2.81
CA ALA A 441 3.91 18.72 -2.67
C ALA A 441 2.45 18.33 -2.35
N LEU A 442 1.78 19.09 -1.47
CA LEU A 442 0.36 18.88 -1.18
C LEU A 442 -0.52 19.15 -2.40
N ALA A 443 -0.26 20.23 -3.14
CA ALA A 443 -1.01 20.55 -4.34
C ALA A 443 -0.99 19.38 -5.32
N MET A 444 0.15 18.69 -5.48
CA MET A 444 0.24 17.47 -6.29
C MET A 444 -0.55 16.29 -5.71
N GLN A 445 -0.59 16.16 -4.38
CA GLN A 445 -1.34 15.11 -3.69
C GLN A 445 -2.86 15.29 -3.77
N LEU A 446 -3.37 16.53 -3.78
CA LEU A 446 -4.82 16.79 -3.88
C LEU A 446 -5.43 16.34 -5.22
N TYR A 447 -4.61 16.11 -6.26
CA TYR A 447 -5.06 15.62 -7.56
C TYR A 447 -5.14 14.09 -7.66
N GLN A 448 -4.60 13.30 -6.72
CA GLN A 448 -4.57 11.83 -6.79
C GLN A 448 -4.70 11.14 -5.41
N SER A 449 -5.40 10.01 -5.37
CA SER A 449 -5.58 9.18 -4.17
C SER A 449 -4.29 8.42 -3.83
N CYS A 450 -3.31 9.08 -3.21
CA CYS A 450 -2.05 8.46 -2.81
C CYS A 450 -2.05 8.01 -1.34
N GLU A 451 -1.56 6.79 -1.09
CA GLU A 451 -1.42 6.11 0.21
C GLU A 451 -0.35 6.75 1.13
N ASP A 452 0.60 7.52 0.60
CA ASP A 452 1.71 8.15 1.35
C ASP A 452 1.32 9.47 2.06
N THR A 453 0.15 9.50 2.71
CA THR A 453 -0.28 10.62 3.55
C THR A 453 0.49 10.72 4.87
N GLU A 454 0.95 9.59 5.40
CA GLU A 454 1.47 9.55 6.78
C GLU A 454 2.88 10.13 6.92
N THR A 455 3.77 9.83 5.98
CA THR A 455 5.13 10.40 5.92
C THR A 455 5.06 11.92 5.77
N PHE A 456 4.23 12.40 4.84
CA PHE A 456 3.99 13.83 4.64
C PHE A 456 3.47 14.53 5.90
N LEU A 457 2.50 13.91 6.59
CA LEU A 457 1.99 14.43 7.86
C LEU A 457 3.09 14.48 8.92
N GLY A 458 3.93 13.44 9.01
CA GLY A 458 5.09 13.38 9.90
C GLY A 458 6.04 14.56 9.70
N ASP A 459 6.44 14.81 8.45
CA ASP A 459 7.34 15.92 8.09
C ASP A 459 6.71 17.27 8.46
N LEU A 460 5.42 17.45 8.17
CA LEU A 460 4.70 18.66 8.51
C LEU A 460 4.59 18.88 10.02
N TYR A 461 4.35 17.83 10.80
CA TYR A 461 4.34 17.92 12.26
C TYR A 461 5.71 18.35 12.79
N GLN A 462 6.79 17.87 12.18
CA GLN A 462 8.14 18.26 12.55
C GLN A 462 8.45 19.72 12.18
N LEU A 463 8.02 20.19 10.99
CA LEU A 463 8.07 21.60 10.61
C LEU A 463 7.37 22.47 11.66
N ILE A 464 6.15 22.12 12.04
CA ILE A 464 5.34 22.89 13.00
C ILE A 464 6.03 22.99 14.37
N LYS A 465 6.60 21.88 14.83
CA LYS A 465 7.39 21.85 16.07
C LYS A 465 8.60 22.79 15.98
N ASN A 466 9.29 22.82 14.84
CA ASN A 466 10.45 23.68 14.61
C ASN A 466 10.02 25.16 14.51
N LEU A 467 8.94 25.47 13.79
CA LEU A 467 8.33 26.80 13.72
C LEU A 467 7.95 27.33 15.10
N LYS A 468 7.32 26.51 15.93
CA LYS A 468 6.98 26.87 17.31
C LYS A 468 8.22 27.24 18.11
N LYS A 469 9.26 26.40 18.06
CA LYS A 469 10.53 26.67 18.76
C LYS A 469 11.14 28.01 18.32
N ARG A 470 11.16 28.29 17.01
CA ARG A 470 11.66 29.56 16.48
C ARG A 470 10.79 30.74 16.91
N ASN A 471 9.47 30.62 16.90
CA ASN A 471 8.57 31.70 17.32
C ASN A 471 8.79 32.08 18.79
N VAL A 472 9.12 31.10 19.65
CA VAL A 472 9.51 31.37 21.04
C VAL A 472 10.84 32.14 21.12
N GLU A 473 11.79 31.85 20.23
CA GLU A 473 13.12 32.48 20.23
C GLU A 473 13.15 33.87 19.55
N PHE A 474 12.34 34.11 18.52
CA PHE A 474 12.44 35.28 17.63
C PHE A 474 11.11 36.02 17.35
N GLY A 475 9.99 35.56 17.90
CA GLY A 475 8.66 36.15 17.71
C GLY A 475 7.85 35.55 16.56
N PRO A 476 6.53 35.82 16.48
CA PRO A 476 5.63 35.24 15.48
C PRO A 476 5.91 35.74 14.06
N MET A 477 5.86 34.83 13.08
CA MET A 477 6.14 35.10 11.67
C MET A 477 4.88 34.97 10.79
N LYS A 478 4.90 35.58 9.59
CA LYS A 478 3.88 35.37 8.54
C LYS A 478 3.71 33.89 8.14
N THR A 479 4.70 33.05 8.41
CA THR A 479 4.66 31.61 8.18
C THR A 479 3.67 30.85 9.05
N GLN A 480 3.31 31.40 10.21
CA GLN A 480 2.31 30.78 11.10
C GLN A 480 0.94 30.70 10.42
N ASP A 481 0.48 31.79 9.80
CA ASP A 481 -0.79 31.84 9.07
C ASP A 481 -0.78 30.87 7.87
N SER A 482 0.34 30.83 7.15
CA SER A 482 0.51 29.89 6.04
C SER A 482 0.48 28.42 6.48
N ALA A 483 1.04 28.09 7.65
CA ALA A 483 1.01 26.74 8.20
C ALA A 483 -0.40 26.33 8.64
N PHE A 484 -1.17 27.27 9.20
CA PHE A 484 -2.58 27.06 9.52
C PHE A 484 -3.43 26.77 8.27
N ILE A 485 -3.23 27.52 7.19
CA ILE A 485 -3.92 27.30 5.91
C ILE A 485 -3.59 25.89 5.40
N LEU A 486 -2.31 25.52 5.38
CA LEU A 486 -1.86 24.21 4.91
C LEU A 486 -2.48 23.05 5.72
N LEU A 487 -2.48 23.14 7.06
CA LEU A 487 -3.10 22.13 7.92
C LEU A 487 -4.61 21.98 7.66
N ASN A 488 -5.31 23.10 7.42
CA ASN A 488 -6.73 23.06 7.07
C ASN A 488 -6.97 22.38 5.72
N GLU A 489 -6.14 22.65 4.71
CA GLU A 489 -6.24 21.98 3.41
C GLU A 489 -6.03 20.46 3.53
N ILE A 490 -5.04 20.03 4.31
CA ILE A 490 -4.76 18.60 4.55
C ILE A 490 -5.89 17.93 5.32
N MET A 491 -6.41 18.58 6.36
CA MET A 491 -7.54 18.08 7.13
C MET A 491 -8.76 17.87 6.22
N ASN A 492 -9.09 18.88 5.39
CA ASN A 492 -10.20 18.80 4.45
C ASN A 492 -10.00 17.68 3.41
N PHE A 493 -8.79 17.51 2.90
CA PHE A 493 -8.46 16.39 2.02
C PHE A 493 -8.65 15.04 2.71
N ARG A 494 -8.20 14.92 3.96
CA ARG A 494 -8.31 13.67 4.71
C ARG A 494 -9.77 13.32 5.03
N ILE A 495 -10.59 14.30 5.38
CA ILE A 495 -12.04 14.14 5.57
C ILE A 495 -12.70 13.65 4.26
N ARG A 496 -12.35 14.26 3.12
CA ARG A 496 -12.90 13.84 1.81
C ARG A 496 -12.50 12.43 1.41
N THR A 497 -11.29 11.98 1.75
CA THR A 497 -10.75 10.67 1.33
C THR A 497 -11.22 9.52 2.22
N LEU A 498 -11.46 9.76 3.52
CA LEU A 498 -11.85 8.72 4.47
C LEU A 498 -13.37 8.41 4.48
N GLY A 499 -14.20 9.17 3.74
CA GLY A 499 -15.65 9.15 3.94
C GLY A 499 -16.02 9.65 5.34
N GLU A 500 -17.28 9.50 5.78
CA GLU A 500 -17.84 10.04 7.05
C GLU A 500 -17.11 9.60 8.35
N ASN A 501 -15.97 8.91 8.27
CA ASN A 501 -15.15 8.51 9.39
C ASN A 501 -14.27 9.69 9.89
N GLU A 502 -14.93 10.75 10.37
CA GLU A 502 -14.29 11.98 10.86
C GLU A 502 -13.40 11.77 12.10
N ASP A 503 -13.49 10.61 12.76
CA ASP A 503 -12.82 10.32 14.03
C ASP A 503 -11.49 9.56 13.85
N HIS A 504 -10.92 9.60 12.64
CA HIS A 504 -9.60 9.03 12.39
C HIS A 504 -8.49 9.76 13.19
N PRO A 505 -7.54 9.03 13.83
CA PRO A 505 -6.48 9.61 14.67
C PRO A 505 -5.68 10.76 14.02
N HIS A 506 -5.37 10.62 12.73
CA HIS A 506 -4.70 11.66 11.93
C HIS A 506 -5.41 13.02 11.94
N ILE A 507 -6.75 13.04 11.91
CA ILE A 507 -7.52 14.30 11.99
C ILE A 507 -7.29 14.94 13.36
N ALA A 508 -7.31 14.16 14.43
CA ALA A 508 -7.04 14.65 15.78
C ALA A 508 -5.63 15.22 15.93
N MET A 509 -4.64 14.57 15.31
CA MET A 509 -3.25 15.04 15.28
C MET A 509 -3.11 16.39 14.56
N ILE A 510 -3.76 16.56 13.40
CA ILE A 510 -3.77 17.83 12.65
C ILE A 510 -4.33 18.96 13.51
N ILE A 511 -5.49 18.73 14.15
CA ILE A 511 -6.13 19.69 15.06
C ILE A 511 -5.21 20.04 16.24
N GLY A 512 -4.48 19.04 16.77
CA GLY A 512 -3.57 19.24 17.88
C GLY A 512 -2.37 20.11 17.49
N SER A 513 -1.88 19.94 16.26
CA SER A 513 -0.81 20.78 15.71
C SER A 513 -1.25 22.21 15.40
N MET A 514 -2.52 22.43 15.03
CA MET A 514 -3.10 23.78 14.98
C MET A 514 -3.08 24.45 16.36
N GLY A 515 -3.41 23.70 17.41
CA GLY A 515 -3.25 24.18 18.79
C GLY A 515 -1.80 24.53 19.14
N ASP A 516 -0.84 23.72 18.69
CA ASP A 516 0.59 23.97 18.92
C ASP A 516 1.13 25.22 18.20
N LEU A 517 0.56 25.59 17.05
CA LEU A 517 0.91 26.80 16.29
C LEU A 517 0.41 28.10 16.93
N CYS A 518 -0.64 28.05 17.76
CA CYS A 518 -1.18 29.24 18.40
C CYS A 518 -0.12 29.90 19.30
N GLU A 519 -0.21 31.23 19.49
CA GLU A 519 0.69 31.95 20.39
C GLU A 519 0.45 31.56 21.86
N ASP A 520 1.47 31.63 22.72
CA ASP A 520 1.32 31.35 24.16
C ASP A 520 0.39 32.33 24.87
N THR A 521 0.18 33.53 24.30
CA THR A 521 -0.82 34.51 24.74
C THR A 521 -2.26 34.05 24.47
N GLN A 522 -2.48 33.13 23.54
CA GLN A 522 -3.79 32.68 23.07
C GLN A 522 -4.25 31.38 23.77
N LEU A 523 -4.13 31.34 25.11
CA LEU A 523 -4.43 30.15 25.92
C LEU A 523 -5.84 29.58 25.67
N PHE A 524 -6.85 30.43 25.47
CA PHE A 524 -8.22 29.98 25.20
C PHE A 524 -8.33 29.24 23.86
N VAL A 525 -7.68 29.75 22.81
CA VAL A 525 -7.69 29.13 21.47
C VAL A 525 -6.98 27.78 21.51
N LYS A 526 -5.82 27.70 22.16
CA LYS A 526 -5.09 26.44 22.40
C LYS A 526 -5.96 25.40 23.09
N MET A 527 -6.67 25.83 24.13
CA MET A 527 -7.55 24.96 24.89
C MET A 527 -8.67 24.36 24.02
N VAL A 528 -9.26 25.13 23.11
CA VAL A 528 -10.29 24.64 22.18
C VAL A 528 -9.72 23.55 21.27
N TYR A 529 -8.57 23.79 20.64
CA TYR A 529 -7.92 22.79 19.78
C TYR A 529 -7.57 21.51 20.54
N TYR A 530 -6.91 21.63 21.69
CA TYR A 530 -6.49 20.45 22.44
C TYR A 530 -7.69 19.65 23.00
N LYS A 531 -8.79 20.31 23.40
CA LYS A 531 -10.03 19.60 23.78
C LYS A 531 -10.60 18.78 22.64
N LEU A 532 -10.65 19.37 21.44
CA LEU A 532 -11.16 18.70 20.25
C LEU A 532 -10.25 17.51 19.87
N THR A 533 -8.92 17.68 19.94
CA THR A 533 -7.96 16.61 19.73
C THR A 533 -8.15 15.45 20.70
N VAL A 534 -8.24 15.72 22.01
CA VAL A 534 -8.46 14.67 23.03
C VAL A 534 -9.75 13.92 22.73
N THR A 535 -10.85 14.63 22.46
CA THR A 535 -12.15 14.00 22.19
C THR A 535 -12.08 13.06 20.98
N LYS A 536 -11.42 13.46 19.89
CA LYS A 536 -11.26 12.59 18.72
C LYS A 536 -10.32 11.41 18.96
N LEU A 537 -9.23 11.59 19.68
CA LEU A 537 -8.32 10.49 20.03
C LEU A 537 -9.03 9.45 20.92
N GLU A 538 -9.87 9.88 21.87
CA GLU A 538 -10.68 9.00 22.73
C GLU A 538 -11.62 8.10 21.89
N LEU A 539 -12.23 8.64 20.83
CA LEU A 539 -13.13 7.90 19.92
C LEU A 539 -12.40 6.88 19.03
N SER A 540 -11.10 7.08 18.80
CA SER A 540 -10.30 6.31 17.83
C SER A 540 -9.57 5.07 18.41
N SER A 541 -9.88 4.68 19.64
CA SER A 541 -9.08 3.74 20.45
C SER A 541 -8.80 2.36 19.82
N GLY A 542 -7.52 1.95 19.84
CA GLY A 542 -7.08 0.62 19.37
C GLY A 542 -5.57 0.33 19.38
N SER A 543 -4.68 1.34 19.42
CA SER A 543 -3.21 1.15 19.44
C SER A 543 -2.51 1.88 20.60
N THR A 544 -1.35 1.37 21.01
CA THR A 544 -0.49 1.95 22.07
C THR A 544 0.03 3.34 21.72
N GLU A 545 0.34 3.60 20.45
CA GLU A 545 0.83 4.90 19.99
C GLU A 545 -0.24 6.00 20.10
N ILE A 546 -1.51 5.67 19.84
CA ILE A 546 -2.64 6.61 20.01
C ILE A 546 -2.81 6.99 21.49
N LEU A 547 -2.60 6.04 22.41
CA LEU A 547 -2.66 6.27 23.86
C LEU A 547 -1.59 7.25 24.34
N ASP A 548 -0.35 7.09 23.88
CA ASP A 548 0.73 8.02 24.23
C ASP A 548 0.43 9.45 23.76
N ARG A 549 -0.12 9.59 22.55
CA ARG A 549 -0.57 10.89 22.01
C ARG A 549 -1.72 11.48 22.81
N LEU A 550 -2.71 10.67 23.17
CA LEU A 550 -3.84 11.09 24.01
C LEU A 550 -3.31 11.67 25.34
N PHE A 551 -2.43 10.95 26.03
CA PHE A 551 -1.85 11.42 27.29
C PHE A 551 -1.05 12.70 27.11
N GLN A 552 -0.28 12.85 26.04
CA GLN A 552 0.45 14.08 25.73
C GLN A 552 -0.49 15.29 25.62
N TYR A 553 -1.64 15.16 24.94
CA TYR A 553 -2.59 16.27 24.79
C TYR A 553 -3.41 16.54 26.06
N ILE A 554 -3.72 15.52 26.86
CA ILE A 554 -4.33 15.70 28.19
C ILE A 554 -3.39 16.51 29.10
N GLU A 555 -2.09 16.23 29.08
CA GLU A 555 -1.08 16.97 29.84
C GLU A 555 -0.96 18.43 29.39
N LYS A 556 -1.03 18.69 28.08
CA LYS A 556 -1.08 20.07 27.55
C LYS A 556 -2.32 20.83 28.04
N LEU A 557 -3.50 20.19 28.03
CA LEU A 557 -4.73 20.78 28.58
C LEU A 557 -4.61 21.04 30.09
N TYR A 558 -4.13 20.05 30.83
CA TYR A 558 -3.89 20.16 32.27
C TYR A 558 -3.01 21.37 32.59
N SER A 559 -1.91 21.56 31.86
CA SER A 559 -0.99 22.69 32.07
C SER A 559 -1.68 24.05 31.84
N ILE A 560 -2.50 24.18 30.80
CA ILE A 560 -3.26 25.43 30.54
C ILE A 560 -4.27 25.69 31.67
N TYR A 561 -4.97 24.65 32.14
CA TYR A 561 -5.92 24.78 33.24
C TYR A 561 -5.24 25.15 34.56
N GLU A 562 -4.05 24.60 34.83
CA GLU A 562 -3.27 24.99 35.99
C GLU A 562 -2.81 26.45 35.91
N GLN A 563 -2.33 26.90 34.74
CA GLN A 563 -1.94 28.30 34.51
C GLN A 563 -3.10 29.29 34.66
N THR A 564 -4.31 28.87 34.30
CA THR A 564 -5.54 29.68 34.42
C THR A 564 -6.24 29.53 35.78
N ASN A 565 -5.67 28.74 36.70
CA ASN A 565 -6.23 28.39 38.02
C ASN A 565 -7.62 27.73 37.96
N ASP A 566 -7.98 27.12 36.83
CA ASP A 566 -9.20 26.33 36.67
C ASP A 566 -8.92 24.89 37.10
N TYR A 567 -8.77 24.72 38.41
CA TYR A 567 -8.37 23.45 39.00
C TYR A 567 -9.44 22.36 38.84
N ASP A 568 -10.72 22.71 38.74
CA ASP A 568 -11.79 21.72 38.52
C ASP A 568 -11.63 21.03 37.17
N ASN A 569 -11.36 21.78 36.10
CA ASN A 569 -11.12 21.18 34.79
C ASN A 569 -9.74 20.50 34.69
N ALA A 570 -8.70 21.03 35.33
CA ALA A 570 -7.42 20.32 35.46
C ALA A 570 -7.60 18.94 36.14
N LEU A 571 -8.47 18.86 37.15
CA LEU A 571 -8.80 17.61 37.81
C LEU A 571 -9.55 16.65 36.88
N GLN A 572 -10.46 17.17 36.05
CA GLN A 572 -11.16 16.36 35.04
C GLN A 572 -10.18 15.75 34.03
N CYS A 573 -9.18 16.51 33.57
CA CYS A 573 -8.11 15.99 32.70
C CYS A 573 -7.40 14.79 33.34
N LEU A 574 -6.96 14.92 34.60
CA LEU A 574 -6.27 13.83 35.29
C LEU A 574 -7.18 12.63 35.57
N LYS A 575 -8.47 12.86 35.87
CA LYS A 575 -9.46 11.77 36.02
C LYS A 575 -9.66 11.00 34.72
N ARG A 576 -9.76 11.70 33.58
CA ARG A 576 -9.83 11.06 32.25
C ARG A 576 -8.57 10.26 31.97
N LYS A 577 -7.39 10.84 32.21
CA LYS A 577 -6.10 10.15 32.05
C LYS A 577 -6.04 8.86 32.85
N LEU A 578 -6.39 8.93 34.14
CA LEU A 578 -6.38 7.79 35.06
C LEU A 578 -7.32 6.67 34.58
N LEU A 579 -8.50 7.01 34.06
CA LEU A 579 -9.44 6.03 33.51
C LEU A 579 -8.80 5.22 32.38
N PHE A 580 -8.16 5.90 31.42
CA PHE A 580 -7.48 5.25 30.29
C PHE A 580 -6.25 4.45 30.75
N GLU A 581 -5.46 4.99 31.68
CA GLU A 581 -4.30 4.28 32.26
C GLU A 581 -4.73 2.99 32.96
N MET A 582 -5.82 3.00 33.73
CA MET A 582 -6.34 1.81 34.40
C MET A 582 -6.95 0.76 33.44
N GLN A 583 -7.40 1.18 32.25
CA GLN A 583 -7.93 0.26 31.23
C GLN A 583 -6.83 -0.46 30.45
N HIS A 584 -5.68 0.20 30.25
CA HIS A 584 -4.63 -0.29 29.34
C HIS A 584 -3.36 -0.77 30.04
N TYR A 585 -3.13 -0.34 31.29
CA TYR A 585 -1.97 -0.74 32.07
C TYR A 585 -2.37 -1.60 33.27
N PRO A 586 -1.45 -2.43 33.80
CA PRO A 586 -1.63 -3.10 35.08
C PRO A 586 -1.94 -2.09 36.20
N SER A 587 -2.70 -2.52 37.21
CA SER A 587 -3.13 -1.68 38.33
C SER A 587 -2.00 -1.02 39.12
N HIS A 588 -0.79 -1.56 39.01
CA HIS A 588 0.42 -1.06 39.67
C HIS A 588 1.32 -0.24 38.74
N HIS A 589 0.92 0.08 37.50
CA HIS A 589 1.78 0.79 36.57
C HIS A 589 2.20 2.18 37.07
N ILE A 590 3.46 2.56 36.86
CA ILE A 590 4.07 3.80 37.40
C ILE A 590 3.32 5.08 36.97
N ASN A 591 2.73 5.10 35.77
CA ASN A 591 1.97 6.25 35.30
C ASN A 591 0.70 6.51 36.14
N ILE A 592 0.04 5.44 36.62
CA ILE A 592 -1.12 5.53 37.52
C ILE A 592 -0.69 6.19 38.85
N VAL A 593 0.46 5.81 39.38
CA VAL A 593 1.04 6.40 40.61
C VAL A 593 1.26 7.89 40.44
N ARG A 594 1.91 8.30 39.33
CA ARG A 594 2.19 9.72 39.02
C ARG A 594 0.89 10.53 38.86
N THR A 595 -0.09 9.99 38.14
CA THR A 595 -1.39 10.64 37.94
C THR A 595 -2.13 10.82 39.27
N LEU A 596 -2.15 9.81 40.15
CA LEU A 596 -2.74 9.90 41.48
C LEU A 596 -2.02 10.93 42.37
N ALA A 597 -0.69 10.97 42.36
CA ALA A 597 0.07 11.97 43.11
C ALA A 597 -0.27 13.40 42.65
N ARG A 598 -0.31 13.64 41.33
CA ARG A 598 -0.73 14.94 40.76
C ARG A 598 -2.15 15.33 41.14
N MET A 599 -3.09 14.39 41.12
CA MET A 599 -4.46 14.64 41.61
C MET A 599 -4.45 15.05 43.09
N GLY A 600 -3.61 14.40 43.91
CA GLY A 600 -3.45 14.74 45.33
C GLY A 600 -3.00 16.20 45.54
N PHE A 601 -1.99 16.65 44.78
CA PHE A 601 -1.53 18.04 44.82
C PHE A 601 -2.63 19.02 44.39
N LEU A 602 -3.39 18.67 43.36
CA LEU A 602 -4.47 19.53 42.86
C LEU A 602 -5.64 19.65 43.85
N TYR A 603 -6.03 18.55 44.52
CA TYR A 603 -7.06 18.57 45.57
C TYR A 603 -6.69 19.45 46.76
N ARG A 604 -5.39 19.66 47.04
CA ARG A 604 -4.96 20.65 48.05
C ARG A 604 -5.21 22.09 47.60
N LYS A 605 -5.06 22.36 46.30
CA LYS A 605 -5.34 23.67 45.70
C LYS A 605 -6.83 23.96 45.62
N ILE A 606 -7.67 22.93 45.41
CA ILE A 606 -9.14 23.06 45.37
C ILE A 606 -9.72 23.06 46.78
N ALA A 607 -10.13 24.25 47.26
CA ALA A 607 -11.04 24.45 48.40
C ALA A 607 -10.77 23.59 49.66
N ASN A 608 -9.50 23.28 49.99
CA ASN A 608 -9.14 22.44 51.13
C ASN A 608 -9.81 21.05 51.12
N ASN A 609 -9.87 20.37 49.97
CA ASN A 609 -10.38 19.00 49.90
C ASN A 609 -9.35 17.98 50.41
N SER A 610 -8.86 18.19 51.64
CA SER A 610 -7.75 17.48 52.28
C SER A 610 -7.99 15.98 52.39
N TYR A 611 -9.25 15.56 52.51
CA TYR A 611 -9.62 14.15 52.52
C TYR A 611 -9.32 13.47 51.18
N MET A 612 -9.70 14.09 50.06
CA MET A 612 -9.44 13.55 48.73
C MET A 612 -7.96 13.61 48.37
N ALA A 613 -7.26 14.66 48.79
CA ALA A 613 -5.81 14.75 48.67
C ALA A 613 -5.11 13.59 49.40
N PHE A 614 -5.46 13.35 50.67
CA PHE A 614 -4.94 12.24 51.47
C PHE A 614 -5.22 10.89 50.82
N LYS A 615 -6.42 10.68 50.29
CA LYS A 615 -6.78 9.45 49.58
C LYS A 615 -5.90 9.22 48.35
N CYS A 616 -5.71 10.24 47.52
CA CYS A 616 -4.87 10.13 46.33
C CYS A 616 -3.40 9.85 46.68
N PHE A 617 -2.83 10.56 47.65
CA PHE A 617 -1.45 10.36 48.09
C PHE A 617 -1.23 9.00 48.75
N SER A 618 -2.16 8.53 49.59
CA SER A 618 -2.07 7.19 50.20
C SER A 618 -2.16 6.08 49.16
N GLN A 619 -3.05 6.20 48.18
CA GLN A 619 -3.17 5.25 47.07
C GLN A 619 -1.89 5.24 46.21
N ALA A 620 -1.37 6.42 45.83
CA ALA A 620 -0.12 6.53 45.08
C ALA A 620 1.04 5.85 45.81
N LEU A 621 1.23 6.13 47.12
CA LEU A 621 2.29 5.55 47.93
C LEU A 621 2.16 4.02 48.08
N THR A 622 0.93 3.52 48.20
CA THR A 622 0.68 2.08 48.32
C THR A 622 1.04 1.35 47.03
N LEU A 623 0.64 1.91 45.89
CA LEU A 623 0.97 1.36 44.58
C LEU A 623 2.47 1.46 44.28
N TYR A 624 3.12 2.57 44.62
CA TYR A 624 4.56 2.75 44.45
C TYR A 624 5.38 1.66 45.17
N LYS A 625 5.03 1.34 46.42
CA LYS A 625 5.69 0.27 47.20
C LYS A 625 5.53 -1.13 46.61
N ILE A 626 4.57 -1.32 45.71
CA ILE A 626 4.38 -2.59 44.98
C ILE A 626 5.31 -2.60 43.76
N VAL A 627 5.37 -1.50 43.01
CA VAL A 627 6.29 -1.33 41.87
C VAL A 627 7.75 -1.51 42.28
N GLU A 628 8.16 -0.85 43.38
CA GLU A 628 9.53 -0.90 43.91
C GLU A 628 9.97 -2.32 44.34
N ARG A 629 9.01 -3.23 44.59
CA ARG A 629 9.31 -4.63 44.92
C ARG A 629 9.39 -5.55 43.71
N GLU A 630 8.87 -5.12 42.57
CA GLU A 630 8.78 -5.91 41.34
C GLU A 630 9.83 -5.52 40.29
N ASP A 631 10.22 -4.24 40.22
CA ASP A 631 11.23 -3.73 39.30
C ASP A 631 12.56 -3.44 40.03
N ASP A 632 13.61 -4.22 39.75
CA ASP A 632 15.01 -4.04 40.18
C ASP A 632 15.70 -2.84 39.47
N THR A 633 14.96 -1.77 39.14
CA THR A 633 15.52 -0.58 38.47
C THR A 633 15.79 0.52 39.47
N GLN A 634 17.08 0.70 39.76
CA GLN A 634 17.67 1.63 40.73
C GLN A 634 17.69 3.10 40.29
N ASP A 635 17.13 3.43 39.13
CA ASP A 635 17.13 4.78 38.58
C ASP A 635 15.69 5.21 38.29
N MET A 636 15.04 5.91 39.23
CA MET A 636 14.12 7.05 38.97
C MET A 636 13.41 7.56 40.25
N GLU A 637 13.77 8.80 40.61
CA GLU A 637 13.06 9.81 41.41
C GLU A 637 12.73 9.53 42.90
N ASP A 638 13.76 9.57 43.77
CA ASP A 638 13.60 9.79 45.23
C ASP A 638 12.68 10.99 45.56
N ASN A 639 12.65 12.01 44.69
CA ASN A 639 11.98 13.29 44.96
C ASN A 639 10.43 13.21 44.96
N LEU A 640 9.79 12.42 44.08
CA LEU A 640 8.32 12.34 44.06
C LEU A 640 7.81 11.61 45.29
N THR A 641 8.49 10.53 45.68
CA THR A 641 8.16 9.71 46.84
C THR A 641 8.38 10.50 48.13
N GLU A 642 9.50 11.22 48.25
CA GLU A 642 9.75 12.16 49.34
C GLU A 642 8.69 13.25 49.44
N GLN A 643 8.28 13.85 48.30
CA GLN A 643 7.22 14.86 48.27
C GLN A 643 5.87 14.30 48.73
N VAL A 644 5.47 13.12 48.26
CA VAL A 644 4.22 12.48 48.67
C VAL A 644 4.24 12.13 50.17
N ILE A 645 5.38 11.62 50.67
CA ILE A 645 5.56 11.32 52.11
C ILE A 645 5.52 12.60 52.95
N TYR A 646 6.21 13.65 52.52
CA TYR A 646 6.21 14.96 53.17
C TYR A 646 4.80 15.53 53.27
N GLU A 647 4.03 15.47 52.19
CA GLU A 647 2.64 15.93 52.19
C GLU A 647 1.73 15.09 53.09
N LEU A 648 1.91 13.77 53.11
CA LEU A 648 1.19 12.90 54.05
C LEU A 648 1.52 13.21 55.51
N MET A 649 2.78 13.52 55.83
CA MET A 649 3.20 13.93 57.17
C MET A 649 2.62 15.30 57.57
N ASN A 650 2.65 16.28 56.67
CA ASN A 650 2.05 17.60 56.91
C ASN A 650 0.54 17.51 57.14
N MET A 651 -0.18 16.69 56.36
CA MET A 651 -1.61 16.47 56.57
C MET A 651 -1.90 15.79 57.91
N ARG A 652 -1.08 14.82 58.33
CA ARG A 652 -1.21 14.16 59.63
C ARG A 652 -1.07 15.14 60.80
N ASN A 653 -0.13 16.08 60.70
CA ASN A 653 0.11 17.11 61.71
C ASN A 653 -0.96 18.21 61.74
N SER A 654 -1.74 18.37 60.66
CA SER A 654 -2.85 19.34 60.58
C SER A 654 -4.21 18.81 61.05
N ILE A 655 -4.31 17.48 61.23
CA ILE A 655 -5.53 16.77 61.66
C ILE A 655 -5.45 16.36 63.14
N SER A 656 -4.26 16.38 63.74
CA SER A 656 -4.02 16.27 65.19
C SER A 656 -4.17 17.61 65.89
#